data_AF-A0A9X3T007-F1
#
_entry.id   AF-A0A9X3T007-F1
#
_cell.length_a   1.000
_cell.length_b   1.000
_cell.length_c   1.000
_cell.angle_alpha   90.00
_cell.angle_beta   90.00
_cell.angle_gamma   90.00
#
_symmetry.space_group_name_H-M   'P 1'
#
loop_
_entity.id
_entity.type
_entity.pdbx_description
1 polymer ?
#
loop_
_entity_poly.entity_id
_entity_poly.type
_entity_poly.pdbx_seq_one_letter_code
_entity_poly.pdbx_strand_id
1 'polypeptide(L)'
;MSDYGYRPAPPPEDGRPQGQGGRPDGRAYGSGGSGDRQSDYGWGGQQQGGQGGQAPRPRQQPYGTPASGSAAVGRGAIPPPPPGRGSASVGRPTGSASVGGATGSASVGGPGRTGRASVGSASVGSASVGSASVGSASVGSASVRPVSPGAPGERTGRASVTGTRRAGKGPGSKGDIEGEGGKKKRKRLGRKMLAAMIALGVVMVAGITVVGSYFFVDVGEPGDISRAGESSSFYFSDGTQAGGYGETLRLQAEDGEIPPEVKEALVATEDRKFYDHHGVDVLGTTRALVNNLSGGDTQGASTITQQYAGMVMDIRNEISYDRKAKEAAMAIKIENKYTKDQIISAYLNLAWYGRGATGIEAAAKVYFNKTLDDLTPGECAYIVMQVKSPDGTYDPYYKDVYDPDKTQARWDYSMDAMVEEGYLSQGERDAEKLPVPTDDFNSAGSWGGNTNVGFIINEQDGYVFEELERRYGLTKADLYGGDDGKGGYSVTLTIDPTIQDQLAAKGSRGAIVKKKDDDGNWVDANGDPVETEDQAAPAVDEDGYSYFKNDNDDAALKNYEDYMMTAMVAIDPETGDILGYYGGDNGFGVDKAGPESPHPSSSTFKMITAATALDQGDSINSWFNADSPRQFDSLTDDEAETCIGGGTYPDCTLRNGSQQKDLELTLTDAVRESKNTPMYGIAEHYGADMILDYADKMGLSVMNQARTLYDSDGTKWDGRSVNYRFYDNGTYSQHGAAVDAEGKPVTDPSGNWDTMAPVQVDSDCNPIVNTKGEFLVTEDNKPVTCDIGDKGRTDPFYNHIAFGQYPTSVRDMASVYATIANDGVYNESHFVAKVTDNEGNEVPEVNPLNLGEQVIDKGVARDLQWVGSEIGGESATDKLDRDYFGKTGTWEASCEDCESSWNAHAWYVGAIPQLSIAAWVGNVTSESDPIADPDGDRSNVFGSNTAYPVWFKTMEGILEATDWDKESWEGKVEGGNKTWWDIEAAGGPRNGGEFCAANADNELCAGQQDEQDKKDCEDGGGTWDGEKCEALPEDGVTPTEDPTSDPTDGESTGEENCGTWPLPDCEEPTTPEESTTTSQDPGGNGNGNG
;
A
#
# COMPACT_ATOMS: atom_id res chain seq x y z
N MET A 1 -21.25 -4.78 -20.24
CA MET A 1 -21.74 -3.88 -21.29
C MET A 1 -20.54 -3.45 -22.14
N SER A 2 -20.09 -4.31 -23.05
CA SER A 2 -18.73 -4.26 -23.62
C SER A 2 -18.56 -3.45 -24.92
N ASP A 3 -19.65 -3.08 -25.61
CA ASP A 3 -19.57 -2.19 -26.79
C ASP A 3 -19.18 -0.73 -26.44
N TYR A 4 -19.09 -0.39 -25.15
CA TYR A 4 -19.03 0.97 -24.62
C TYR A 4 -17.60 1.56 -24.61
N GLY A 5 -16.79 1.24 -25.62
CA GLY A 5 -15.44 1.76 -25.82
C GLY A 5 -14.35 1.22 -24.89
N TYR A 6 -14.68 0.56 -23.77
CA TYR A 6 -13.69 -0.02 -22.84
C TYR A 6 -13.05 -1.29 -23.40
N ARG A 7 -12.05 -1.08 -24.25
CA ARG A 7 -10.94 -2.00 -24.49
C ARG A 7 -9.69 -1.41 -23.84
N PRO A 8 -9.32 -1.80 -22.61
CA PRO A 8 -7.94 -1.58 -22.18
C PRO A 8 -7.03 -2.29 -23.18
N ALA A 9 -5.87 -1.70 -23.47
CA ALA A 9 -4.87 -2.42 -24.25
C ALA A 9 -4.37 -3.61 -23.41
N PRO A 10 -4.16 -4.80 -23.99
CA PRO A 10 -3.41 -5.84 -23.29
C PRO A 10 -2.03 -5.28 -22.91
N PRO A 11 -1.46 -5.67 -21.76
CA PRO A 11 -0.15 -5.18 -21.33
C PRO A 11 0.89 -5.43 -22.45
N PRO A 12 1.77 -4.46 -22.74
CA PRO A 12 2.65 -4.55 -23.90
C PRO A 12 3.62 -5.72 -23.77
N GLU A 13 3.51 -6.71 -24.66
CA GLU A 13 4.35 -7.93 -24.69
C GLU A 13 5.86 -7.61 -24.79
N ASP A 14 6.22 -6.41 -25.25
CA ASP A 14 7.60 -5.96 -25.47
C ASP A 14 8.13 -5.13 -24.28
N GLY A 15 8.34 -5.77 -23.12
CA GLY A 15 8.97 -5.15 -21.95
C GLY A 15 10.42 -4.71 -22.23
N ARG A 16 10.65 -3.43 -22.54
CA ARG A 16 11.97 -2.92 -22.96
C ARG A 16 12.35 -1.49 -22.52
N PRO A 17 13.20 -1.37 -21.49
CA PRO A 17 14.13 -0.24 -21.37
C PRO A 17 15.38 -0.48 -22.23
N GLN A 18 15.38 -0.14 -23.53
CA GLN A 18 16.58 -0.23 -24.38
C GLN A 18 17.45 1.04 -24.37
N GLY A 19 18.09 1.28 -23.22
CA GLY A 19 19.19 2.25 -23.11
C GLY A 19 20.48 1.73 -23.78
N GLN A 20 20.74 2.09 -25.04
CA GLN A 20 22.08 1.94 -25.64
C GLN A 20 22.66 3.29 -26.12
N GLY A 21 23.59 3.82 -25.32
CA GLY A 21 24.44 4.95 -25.72
C GLY A 21 25.36 4.55 -26.87
N GLY A 22 25.06 5.00 -28.09
CA GLY A 22 25.79 4.61 -29.30
C GLY A 22 27.11 5.35 -29.54
N ARG A 23 27.73 5.09 -30.70
CA ARG A 23 28.66 6.01 -31.39
C ARG A 23 28.77 5.70 -32.90
N PRO A 24 29.17 6.66 -33.75
CA PRO A 24 28.91 6.61 -35.20
C PRO A 24 30.10 6.17 -36.05
N ASP A 25 29.83 5.57 -37.21
CA ASP A 25 30.48 5.82 -38.52
C ASP A 25 29.84 4.94 -39.63
N GLY A 26 30.11 5.18 -40.93
CA GLY A 26 30.13 4.02 -41.88
C GLY A 26 29.44 4.00 -43.26
N ARG A 27 28.91 5.11 -43.83
CA ARG A 27 28.70 5.33 -45.29
C ARG A 27 28.14 4.20 -46.23
N ALA A 28 26.91 4.43 -46.70
CA ALA A 28 26.50 4.55 -48.14
C ALA A 28 26.32 3.33 -49.09
N TYR A 29 25.35 3.52 -50.01
CA TYR A 29 24.93 2.72 -51.20
C TYR A 29 24.21 1.36 -50.92
N GLY A 30 23.11 1.00 -51.61
CA GLY A 30 22.28 1.79 -52.54
C GLY A 30 21.23 0.98 -53.35
N SER A 31 20.23 1.69 -53.87
CA SER A 31 19.31 1.34 -55.00
C SER A 31 18.52 0.00 -55.02
N GLY A 32 17.24 0.08 -54.67
CA GLY A 32 16.11 -0.03 -55.65
C GLY A 32 15.63 -1.40 -56.15
N GLY A 33 14.33 -1.48 -56.45
CA GLY A 33 13.69 -2.61 -57.15
C GLY A 33 12.16 -2.57 -57.10
N SER A 34 11.49 -2.57 -58.26
CA SER A 34 10.02 -2.57 -58.39
C SER A 34 9.48 -3.93 -58.83
N GLY A 35 8.24 -4.25 -58.46
CA GLY A 35 7.44 -5.36 -59.02
C GLY A 35 6.27 -5.70 -58.10
N ASP A 36 5.02 -5.33 -58.41
CA ASP A 36 4.13 -5.98 -59.38
C ASP A 36 4.00 -7.51 -59.18
N ARG A 37 2.90 -7.96 -58.56
CA ARG A 37 1.81 -8.69 -59.27
C ARG A 37 0.64 -9.15 -58.38
N GLN A 38 -0.57 -8.91 -58.91
CA GLN A 38 -1.70 -9.86 -59.06
C GLN A 38 -2.01 -10.82 -57.88
N SER A 39 -3.10 -10.63 -57.12
CA SER A 39 -4.54 -10.73 -57.48
C SER A 39 -5.05 -12.17 -57.68
N ASP A 40 -6.09 -12.56 -56.93
CA ASP A 40 -7.30 -13.13 -57.50
C ASP A 40 -8.52 -13.06 -56.56
N TYR A 41 -9.70 -13.28 -57.15
CA TYR A 41 -11.06 -13.24 -56.58
C TYR A 41 -11.32 -14.38 -55.57
N GLY A 42 -12.35 -14.39 -54.71
CA GLY A 42 -13.57 -13.56 -54.60
C GLY A 42 -14.85 -14.40 -54.77
N TRP A 43 -15.97 -14.01 -54.12
CA TRP A 43 -17.25 -14.76 -53.97
C TRP A 43 -17.14 -16.02 -53.07
N GLY A 44 -18.20 -16.51 -52.41
CA GLY A 44 -19.58 -16.02 -52.25
C GLY A 44 -20.49 -17.16 -51.72
N GLY A 45 -21.42 -16.88 -50.81
CA GLY A 45 -22.17 -17.92 -50.07
C GLY A 45 -23.54 -18.29 -50.64
N GLN A 46 -24.07 -19.48 -50.27
CA GLN A 46 -25.52 -19.72 -50.14
C GLN A 46 -25.87 -20.98 -49.31
N GLN A 47 -27.16 -21.17 -49.04
CA GLN A 47 -27.77 -22.12 -48.09
C GLN A 47 -27.91 -23.58 -48.60
N GLN A 48 -28.27 -24.47 -47.65
CA GLN A 48 -28.84 -25.84 -47.70
C GLN A 48 -27.87 -26.93 -47.19
N GLY A 49 -28.29 -27.95 -46.42
CA GLY A 49 -29.63 -28.30 -45.91
C GLY A 49 -29.90 -29.81 -45.99
N GLY A 50 -29.97 -30.54 -44.87
CA GLY A 50 -30.13 -32.00 -44.83
C GLY A 50 -30.41 -32.57 -43.43
N GLN A 51 -31.03 -33.76 -43.33
CA GLN A 51 -31.67 -34.29 -42.11
C GLN A 51 -31.14 -35.66 -41.63
N GLY A 52 -31.28 -35.94 -40.32
CA GLY A 52 -31.38 -37.30 -39.73
C GLY A 52 -30.38 -37.60 -38.59
N GLY A 53 -30.76 -38.17 -37.44
CA GLY A 53 -32.09 -38.61 -36.99
C GLY A 53 -32.15 -39.11 -35.52
N GLN A 54 -33.37 -39.50 -35.09
CA GLN A 54 -33.83 -40.02 -33.78
C GLN A 54 -33.04 -41.21 -33.18
N ALA A 55 -33.07 -41.64 -31.89
CA ALA A 55 -33.58 -41.21 -30.55
C ALA A 55 -33.16 -42.34 -29.53
N PRO A 56 -33.69 -42.57 -28.28
CA PRO A 56 -34.57 -41.81 -27.35
C PRO A 56 -34.10 -41.76 -25.85
N ARG A 57 -34.98 -41.33 -24.92
CA ARG A 57 -34.78 -41.14 -23.44
C ARG A 57 -34.98 -42.42 -22.60
N PRO A 58 -34.68 -42.39 -21.27
CA PRO A 58 -35.72 -42.08 -20.24
C PRO A 58 -35.28 -41.01 -19.22
N ARG A 59 -36.09 -40.02 -18.79
CA ARG A 59 -37.34 -40.01 -17.97
C ARG A 59 -37.16 -40.29 -16.47
N GLN A 60 -37.15 -39.25 -15.62
CA GLN A 60 -38.24 -38.94 -14.65
C GLN A 60 -38.12 -37.52 -14.03
N GLN A 61 -39.14 -37.10 -13.27
CA GLN A 61 -39.49 -35.75 -12.77
C GLN A 61 -40.61 -35.92 -11.69
N PRO A 62 -41.18 -34.89 -11.01
CA PRO A 62 -40.71 -33.55 -10.61
C PRO A 62 -41.07 -33.23 -9.10
N TYR A 63 -41.24 -31.94 -8.75
CA TYR A 63 -41.66 -31.34 -7.45
C TYR A 63 -40.60 -31.28 -6.33
N GLY A 64 -40.55 -30.23 -5.48
CA GLY A 64 -41.35 -28.99 -5.47
C GLY A 64 -41.03 -28.07 -4.27
N THR A 65 -41.51 -26.81 -4.29
CA THR A 65 -41.40 -25.81 -3.20
C THR A 65 -42.20 -26.20 -1.94
N PRO A 66 -41.81 -25.71 -0.75
CA PRO A 66 -42.65 -24.68 -0.10
C PRO A 66 -41.87 -23.60 0.66
N ALA A 67 -42.58 -22.55 1.07
CA ALA A 67 -42.06 -21.43 1.87
C ALA A 67 -42.36 -21.56 3.38
N SER A 68 -41.76 -20.65 4.17
CA SER A 68 -42.25 -20.11 5.46
C SER A 68 -42.80 -21.06 6.54
N GLY A 69 -42.15 -21.12 7.71
CA GLY A 69 -42.69 -21.82 8.88
C GLY A 69 -42.09 -21.38 10.22
N SER A 70 -42.66 -20.34 10.83
CA SER A 70 -42.23 -19.83 12.14
C SER A 70 -42.54 -20.82 13.28
N ALA A 71 -41.58 -21.04 14.18
CA ALA A 71 -41.78 -21.81 15.42
C ALA A 71 -41.02 -21.17 16.60
N ALA A 72 -41.69 -21.00 17.74
CA ALA A 72 -41.14 -20.35 18.91
C ALA A 72 -41.38 -21.17 20.19
N VAL A 73 -40.74 -20.73 21.29
CA VAL A 73 -40.92 -21.16 22.70
C VAL A 73 -40.23 -22.49 23.09
N GLY A 74 -39.28 -22.40 24.04
CA GLY A 74 -38.58 -23.56 24.60
C GLY A 74 -37.70 -23.26 25.83
N ARG A 75 -38.22 -22.59 26.87
CA ARG A 75 -37.45 -22.22 28.08
C ARG A 75 -37.03 -23.45 28.93
N GLY A 76 -35.76 -23.49 29.35
CA GLY A 76 -35.21 -24.32 30.44
C GLY A 76 -34.02 -23.61 31.09
N ALA A 77 -33.78 -23.77 32.41
CA ALA A 77 -32.89 -22.85 33.14
C ALA A 77 -32.21 -23.43 34.40
N ILE A 78 -30.96 -22.94 34.68
CA ILE A 78 -30.27 -22.85 36.00
C ILE A 78 -29.79 -24.22 36.59
N PRO A 79 -28.68 -24.36 37.39
CA PRO A 79 -27.76 -23.36 38.01
C PRO A 79 -26.21 -23.55 37.81
N PRO A 80 -25.37 -22.59 38.27
CA PRO A 80 -23.90 -22.71 38.54
C PRO A 80 -23.62 -23.26 39.98
N PRO A 81 -22.44 -23.18 40.67
CA PRO A 81 -21.08 -22.60 40.43
C PRO A 81 -19.95 -23.64 40.77
N PRO A 82 -18.74 -23.39 41.38
CA PRO A 82 -17.88 -22.18 41.62
C PRO A 82 -16.39 -22.35 41.18
N PRO A 83 -15.49 -21.34 41.35
CA PRO A 83 -14.11 -21.37 40.79
C PRO A 83 -13.03 -21.93 41.75
N GLY A 84 -11.83 -22.20 41.21
CA GLY A 84 -10.65 -22.66 41.99
C GLY A 84 -9.33 -21.99 41.57
N ARG A 85 -8.63 -21.37 42.53
CA ARG A 85 -7.21 -20.96 42.40
C ARG A 85 -6.30 -22.16 42.72
N GLY A 86 -5.17 -22.31 42.01
CA GLY A 86 -4.24 -23.42 42.25
C GLY A 86 -2.81 -23.18 41.78
N SER A 87 -1.98 -22.57 42.62
CA SER A 87 -0.53 -22.46 42.42
C SER A 87 0.21 -23.73 42.89
N ALA A 88 1.03 -24.35 42.03
CA ALA A 88 2.02 -25.36 42.45
C ALA A 88 3.18 -25.47 41.44
N SER A 89 4.33 -25.94 41.90
CA SER A 89 5.63 -25.90 41.19
C SER A 89 6.39 -27.24 41.25
N VAL A 90 7.44 -27.35 40.43
CA VAL A 90 8.50 -28.39 40.43
C VAL A 90 8.14 -29.73 39.76
N GLY A 91 8.96 -30.15 38.78
CA GLY A 91 8.79 -31.46 38.11
C GLY A 91 9.85 -31.83 37.05
N ARG A 92 11.16 -31.78 37.35
CA ARG A 92 12.20 -32.39 36.48
C ARG A 92 12.04 -33.92 36.44
N PRO A 93 12.22 -34.54 35.27
CA PRO A 93 13.02 -35.77 35.20
C PRO A 93 14.15 -35.69 34.16
N THR A 94 15.27 -36.34 34.47
CA THR A 94 16.43 -36.52 33.58
C THR A 94 16.28 -37.78 32.73
N GLY A 95 16.64 -37.74 31.45
CA GLY A 95 16.71 -38.93 30.58
C GLY A 95 17.88 -38.86 29.60
N SER A 96 18.93 -39.66 29.82
CA SER A 96 20.14 -39.69 28.99
C SER A 96 20.20 -40.97 28.13
N ALA A 97 20.42 -40.83 26.83
CA ALA A 97 20.78 -41.94 25.94
C ALA A 97 21.78 -41.50 24.86
N SER A 98 22.75 -42.35 24.56
CA SER A 98 23.78 -42.11 23.55
C SER A 98 24.29 -43.45 23.00
N VAL A 99 24.61 -43.54 21.70
CA VAL A 99 25.70 -44.33 21.05
C VAL A 99 25.36 -44.67 19.59
N GLY A 100 26.34 -44.48 18.69
CA GLY A 100 26.41 -45.10 17.35
C GLY A 100 25.91 -44.23 16.18
N GLY A 101 26.65 -43.99 15.09
CA GLY A 101 28.09 -44.17 14.87
C GLY A 101 28.51 -45.18 13.78
N ALA A 102 28.54 -44.76 12.50
CA ALA A 102 29.29 -45.36 11.37
C ALA A 102 29.26 -44.38 10.17
N THR A 103 30.32 -43.62 9.85
CA THR A 103 31.43 -43.95 8.92
C THR A 103 31.05 -44.21 7.45
N GLY A 104 31.42 -43.30 6.54
CA GLY A 104 31.51 -43.50 5.10
C GLY A 104 32.42 -42.46 4.45
N SER A 105 33.46 -42.86 3.72
CA SER A 105 34.48 -41.94 3.17
C SER A 105 35.08 -42.44 1.85
N ALA A 106 35.16 -41.58 0.82
CA ALA A 106 35.83 -41.84 -0.46
C ALA A 106 36.36 -40.54 -1.12
N SER A 107 37.35 -40.66 -2.00
CA SER A 107 38.07 -39.55 -2.70
C SER A 107 38.90 -40.14 -3.87
N VAL A 108 39.57 -39.41 -4.79
CA VAL A 108 40.01 -38.00 -4.86
C VAL A 108 39.92 -37.50 -6.33
N GLY A 109 39.72 -36.20 -6.58
CA GLY A 109 39.75 -35.63 -7.95
C GLY A 109 40.34 -34.22 -8.05
N GLY A 110 41.41 -34.06 -8.84
CA GLY A 110 42.05 -32.81 -9.27
C GLY A 110 43.22 -33.15 -10.22
N PRO A 111 44.03 -32.20 -10.74
CA PRO A 111 44.02 -30.74 -10.52
C PRO A 111 44.05 -29.88 -11.82
N GLY A 112 43.84 -28.55 -11.68
CA GLY A 112 44.04 -27.54 -12.75
C GLY A 112 44.92 -26.36 -12.28
N ARG A 113 45.42 -25.51 -13.20
CA ARG A 113 46.43 -24.46 -12.89
C ARG A 113 46.30 -23.15 -13.69
N THR A 114 46.24 -22.04 -12.95
CA THR A 114 46.86 -20.71 -13.23
C THR A 114 46.68 -20.04 -14.61
N GLY A 115 45.92 -18.95 -14.65
CA GLY A 115 45.96 -17.86 -15.65
C GLY A 115 46.09 -16.49 -14.95
N ARG A 116 46.32 -15.38 -15.68
CA ARG A 116 46.59 -14.05 -15.07
C ARG A 116 46.29 -12.86 -16.00
N ALA A 117 45.90 -11.73 -15.39
CA ALA A 117 45.69 -10.39 -15.98
C ALA A 117 44.37 -10.24 -16.77
N SER A 118 43.82 -9.03 -16.96
CA SER A 118 44.37 -7.67 -16.71
C SER A 118 43.30 -6.65 -16.32
N VAL A 119 43.62 -5.71 -15.43
CA VAL A 119 42.84 -4.47 -15.24
C VAL A 119 43.53 -3.33 -16.00
N GLY A 120 42.77 -2.57 -16.79
CA GLY A 120 43.26 -1.42 -17.56
C GLY A 120 43.29 -0.13 -16.75
N SER A 121 44.11 0.83 -17.15
CA SER A 121 44.18 2.15 -16.50
C SER A 121 43.82 3.27 -17.47
N ALA A 122 42.85 4.09 -17.10
CA ALA A 122 42.57 5.40 -17.66
C ALA A 122 42.67 6.40 -16.48
N SER A 123 43.60 7.35 -16.40
CA SER A 123 43.96 8.43 -17.34
C SER A 123 43.01 9.64 -17.29
N VAL A 124 42.94 10.31 -16.13
CA VAL A 124 42.45 11.68 -16.04
C VAL A 124 43.59 12.64 -16.42
N GLY A 125 43.30 13.65 -17.23
CA GLY A 125 44.30 14.56 -17.80
C GLY A 125 44.85 15.57 -16.79
N SER A 126 46.11 15.99 -16.99
CA SER A 126 46.71 17.09 -16.24
C SER A 126 46.68 18.39 -17.06
N ALA A 127 46.04 19.42 -16.51
CA ALA A 127 46.26 20.82 -16.89
C ALA A 127 47.39 21.40 -16.01
N SER A 128 48.13 22.41 -16.51
CA SER A 128 49.52 22.59 -16.07
C SER A 128 50.00 24.03 -15.81
N VAL A 129 50.74 24.15 -14.69
CA VAL A 129 51.73 25.18 -14.30
C VAL A 129 51.34 26.67 -14.29
N GLY A 130 51.41 27.27 -13.10
CA GLY A 130 51.67 28.70 -12.88
C GLY A 130 52.82 28.87 -11.88
N SER A 131 54.08 28.85 -12.35
CA SER A 131 55.25 28.72 -11.48
C SER A 131 55.90 30.05 -11.06
N ALA A 132 56.37 30.10 -9.81
CA ALA A 132 57.42 31.02 -9.37
C ALA A 132 58.43 30.29 -8.46
N SER A 133 59.71 30.44 -8.74
CA SER A 133 60.85 30.01 -7.91
C SER A 133 61.15 31.09 -6.83
N VAL A 134 62.01 30.94 -5.82
CA VAL A 134 63.39 30.39 -5.70
C VAL A 134 63.60 30.01 -4.22
N GLY A 135 64.41 29.04 -3.78
CA GLY A 135 65.32 28.09 -4.45
C GLY A 135 66.60 27.88 -3.61
N SER A 136 67.04 26.64 -3.41
CA SER A 136 68.23 26.30 -2.60
C SER A 136 69.06 25.16 -3.22
N ALA A 137 70.35 25.10 -2.87
CA ALA A 137 71.37 24.47 -3.72
C ALA A 137 71.55 22.94 -3.57
N SER A 138 71.70 22.32 -4.74
CA SER A 138 72.53 21.16 -5.11
C SER A 138 73.86 20.96 -4.36
N VAL A 139 74.57 19.82 -4.35
CA VAL A 139 74.38 18.41 -4.82
C VAL A 139 75.57 17.58 -4.25
N GLY A 140 75.41 16.25 -4.09
CA GLY A 140 76.56 15.31 -3.99
C GLY A 140 76.15 13.94 -3.40
N SER A 141 75.78 12.95 -4.22
CA SER A 141 76.67 11.95 -4.88
C SER A 141 77.38 10.99 -3.89
N ALA A 142 77.46 9.68 -4.10
CA ALA A 142 77.34 8.89 -5.35
C ALA A 142 76.78 7.47 -5.03
N SER A 143 75.74 6.98 -5.71
CA SER A 143 75.75 6.20 -6.97
C SER A 143 76.32 4.78 -6.91
N VAL A 144 75.46 3.77 -7.14
CA VAL A 144 75.81 2.47 -7.74
C VAL A 144 74.73 2.11 -8.77
N ARG A 145 75.11 1.60 -9.94
CA ARG A 145 74.21 1.13 -11.02
C ARG A 145 74.34 -0.41 -11.14
N PRO A 146 73.50 -1.12 -11.93
CA PRO A 146 73.04 -2.47 -11.58
C PRO A 146 73.77 -3.59 -12.35
N VAL A 147 73.32 -4.84 -12.18
CA VAL A 147 73.27 -5.88 -13.24
C VAL A 147 72.28 -6.99 -12.84
N SER A 148 71.66 -7.64 -13.83
CA SER A 148 70.81 -8.84 -13.78
C SER A 148 71.29 -9.78 -14.92
N PRO A 149 70.87 -11.06 -15.09
CA PRO A 149 69.86 -11.84 -14.36
C PRO A 149 70.33 -13.27 -13.95
N GLY A 150 69.41 -14.13 -13.47
CA GLY A 150 69.68 -15.57 -13.36
C GLY A 150 68.68 -16.38 -12.52
N ALA A 151 68.02 -17.36 -13.16
CA ALA A 151 67.27 -18.49 -12.57
C ALA A 151 67.76 -19.79 -13.28
N PRO A 152 67.33 -21.04 -12.95
CA PRO A 152 66.28 -21.46 -12.00
C PRO A 152 66.65 -22.69 -11.10
N GLY A 153 65.67 -23.18 -10.33
CA GLY A 153 65.65 -24.53 -9.72
C GLY A 153 66.16 -24.64 -8.27
N GLU A 154 65.70 -25.60 -7.44
CA GLU A 154 64.55 -26.50 -7.58
C GLU A 154 64.08 -27.06 -6.21
N ARG A 155 62.96 -27.80 -6.22
CA ARG A 155 62.44 -28.86 -5.30
C ARG A 155 63.40 -29.43 -4.22
N THR A 156 63.00 -29.92 -3.03
CA THR A 156 61.73 -30.35 -2.35
C THR A 156 61.80 -29.97 -0.83
N GLY A 157 60.85 -30.23 0.09
CA GLY A 157 59.62 -31.05 0.09
C GLY A 157 58.81 -30.93 1.40
N ARG A 158 57.68 -31.65 1.49
CA ARG A 158 56.68 -31.62 2.60
C ARG A 158 56.83 -32.89 3.49
N ALA A 159 56.01 -32.96 4.55
CA ALA A 159 55.75 -34.14 5.42
C ALA A 159 56.76 -34.37 6.58
N SER A 160 56.36 -34.89 7.76
CA SER A 160 55.01 -35.06 8.34
C SER A 160 55.02 -35.48 9.83
N VAL A 161 53.89 -35.20 10.51
CA VAL A 161 53.25 -36.06 11.53
C VAL A 161 53.93 -36.24 12.90
N THR A 162 53.06 -36.56 13.88
CA THR A 162 53.23 -36.60 15.33
C THR A 162 54.34 -37.52 15.84
N GLY A 163 54.96 -37.10 16.95
CA GLY A 163 56.07 -37.80 17.56
C GLY A 163 55.74 -39.03 18.40
N THR A 164 56.73 -39.48 19.17
CA THR A 164 56.51 -40.25 20.41
C THR A 164 57.70 -40.09 21.35
N ARG A 165 57.49 -40.43 22.63
CA ARG A 165 58.46 -40.21 23.71
C ARG A 165 59.53 -41.32 23.74
N ARG A 166 60.78 -40.97 24.08
CA ARG A 166 61.53 -41.69 25.14
C ARG A 166 62.75 -40.91 25.63
N ALA A 167 63.00 -40.98 26.94
CA ALA A 167 64.22 -40.47 27.55
C ALA A 167 65.31 -41.54 27.57
N GLY A 168 66.57 -41.14 27.37
CA GLY A 168 67.76 -41.99 27.51
C GLY A 168 68.80 -41.30 28.39
N LYS A 169 69.25 -41.97 29.45
CA LYS A 169 70.07 -41.38 30.53
C LYS A 169 71.46 -42.03 30.55
N GLY A 170 72.53 -41.24 30.38
CA GLY A 170 73.93 -41.71 30.34
C GLY A 170 74.89 -40.68 30.95
N PRO A 171 75.85 -41.04 31.83
CA PRO A 171 76.57 -40.06 32.66
C PRO A 171 78.11 -40.07 32.56
N GLY A 172 78.75 -39.01 33.12
CA GLY A 172 80.21 -38.90 33.36
C GLY A 172 80.85 -37.73 32.60
N SER A 173 81.85 -37.01 33.11
CA SER A 173 82.51 -37.05 34.43
C SER A 173 82.92 -35.61 34.88
N LYS A 174 83.56 -35.47 36.05
CA LYS A 174 83.82 -34.18 36.72
C LYS A 174 85.13 -33.50 36.32
N GLY A 175 85.14 -32.17 36.50
CA GLY A 175 86.33 -31.33 36.74
C GLY A 175 86.59 -30.27 35.66
N ASP A 176 86.91 -29.01 35.96
CA ASP A 176 86.84 -28.27 37.24
C ASP A 176 86.72 -26.74 36.98
N ILE A 177 86.09 -26.03 37.92
CA ILE A 177 86.35 -24.65 38.41
C ILE A 177 86.51 -23.45 37.40
N GLU A 178 85.77 -22.36 37.70
CA GLU A 178 85.97 -20.94 37.29
C GLU A 178 85.80 -20.46 35.81
N GLY A 179 84.59 -19.96 35.50
CA GLY A 179 84.38 -18.50 35.44
C GLY A 179 84.44 -17.71 34.11
N GLU A 180 83.33 -17.56 33.38
CA GLU A 180 83.04 -16.37 32.53
C GLU A 180 81.52 -16.18 32.26
N GLY A 181 80.77 -15.74 33.28
CA GLY A 181 79.29 -15.58 33.20
C GLY A 181 78.77 -14.20 32.73
N GLY A 182 79.63 -13.20 32.51
CA GLY A 182 79.22 -11.79 32.58
C GLY A 182 78.67 -11.12 31.31
N LYS A 183 79.02 -11.58 30.11
CA LYS A 183 79.03 -10.71 28.91
C LYS A 183 77.76 -10.71 28.02
N LYS A 184 76.83 -11.65 28.18
CA LYS A 184 75.63 -11.74 27.29
C LYS A 184 74.37 -10.99 27.78
N LYS A 185 74.17 -10.73 29.08
CA LYS A 185 72.99 -9.97 29.57
C LYS A 185 73.03 -8.47 29.25
N ARG A 186 74.20 -7.83 29.29
CA ARG A 186 74.34 -6.35 29.14
C ARG A 186 73.83 -5.79 27.80
N LYS A 187 73.92 -6.52 26.69
CA LYS A 187 73.46 -6.05 25.36
C LYS A 187 71.93 -5.98 25.20
N ARG A 188 71.13 -6.70 26.00
CA ARG A 188 69.66 -6.54 26.01
C ARG A 188 69.23 -5.30 26.79
N LEU A 189 69.87 -5.03 27.93
CA LEU A 189 69.52 -3.88 28.78
C LEU A 189 69.80 -2.55 28.08
N GLY A 190 70.95 -2.40 27.43
CA GLY A 190 71.31 -1.18 26.69
C GLY A 190 70.37 -0.87 25.51
N ARG A 191 69.81 -1.89 24.85
CA ARG A 191 68.79 -1.69 23.79
C ARG A 191 67.46 -1.19 24.37
N LYS A 192 66.98 -1.75 25.49
CA LYS A 192 65.77 -1.24 26.17
C LYS A 192 65.96 0.20 26.66
N MET A 193 67.14 0.54 27.20
CA MET A 193 67.42 1.91 27.65
C MET A 193 67.52 2.91 26.50
N LEU A 194 68.08 2.52 25.35
CA LEU A 194 68.07 3.35 24.14
C LEU A 194 66.65 3.54 23.58
N ALA A 195 65.84 2.48 23.53
CA ALA A 195 64.44 2.56 23.11
C ALA A 195 63.62 3.51 24.02
N ALA A 196 63.82 3.44 25.34
CA ALA A 196 63.18 4.36 26.29
C ALA A 196 63.61 5.82 26.10
N MET A 197 64.89 6.09 25.81
CA MET A 197 65.37 7.45 25.49
C MET A 197 64.80 7.98 24.17
N ILE A 198 64.65 7.11 23.15
CA ILE A 198 64.01 7.48 21.88
C ILE A 198 62.51 7.76 22.09
N ALA A 199 61.81 6.91 22.85
CA ALA A 199 60.42 7.11 23.22
C ALA A 199 60.22 8.45 23.95
N LEU A 200 61.06 8.76 24.94
CA LEU A 200 61.00 10.03 25.68
C LEU A 200 61.24 11.25 24.77
N GLY A 201 62.15 11.14 23.80
CA GLY A 201 62.37 12.19 22.79
C GLY A 201 61.15 12.40 21.89
N VAL A 202 60.53 11.31 21.42
CA VAL A 202 59.30 11.35 20.61
C VAL A 202 58.14 11.95 21.41
N VAL A 203 57.96 11.57 22.68
CA VAL A 203 56.91 12.12 23.56
C VAL A 203 57.10 13.63 23.80
N MET A 204 58.33 14.12 24.01
CA MET A 204 58.55 15.56 24.15
C MET A 204 58.28 16.34 22.85
N VAL A 205 58.64 15.80 21.68
CA VAL A 205 58.32 16.44 20.40
C VAL A 205 56.80 16.46 20.18
N ALA A 206 56.11 15.34 20.41
CA ALA A 206 54.65 15.26 20.32
C ALA A 206 53.97 16.25 21.27
N GLY A 207 54.42 16.35 22.53
CA GLY A 207 53.89 17.31 23.50
C GLY A 207 54.06 18.77 23.07
N ILE A 208 55.18 19.13 22.43
CA ILE A 208 55.36 20.47 21.85
C ILE A 208 54.40 20.71 20.69
N THR A 209 54.17 19.72 19.82
CA THR A 209 53.19 19.85 18.73
C THR A 209 51.76 20.02 19.26
N VAL A 210 51.35 19.21 20.25
CA VAL A 210 50.02 19.31 20.90
C VAL A 210 49.80 20.69 21.54
N VAL A 211 50.79 21.21 22.28
CA VAL A 211 50.73 22.56 22.84
C VAL A 211 50.66 23.63 21.73
N GLY A 212 51.30 23.40 20.58
CA GLY A 212 51.13 24.23 19.39
C GLY A 212 49.68 24.21 18.87
N SER A 213 49.17 23.02 18.52
CA SER A 213 47.81 22.82 18.00
C SER A 213 46.72 23.40 18.93
N TYR A 214 46.92 23.33 20.25
CA TYR A 214 46.00 23.88 21.24
C TYR A 214 45.71 25.38 21.06
N PHE A 215 46.65 26.17 20.53
CA PHE A 215 46.43 27.60 20.26
C PHE A 215 45.87 27.91 18.86
N PHE A 216 45.64 26.90 18.01
CA PHE A 216 45.16 27.07 16.62
C PHE A 216 43.93 26.23 16.24
N VAL A 217 43.41 25.38 17.14
CA VAL A 217 42.14 24.67 16.97
C VAL A 217 41.05 25.43 17.73
N ASP A 218 40.08 26.01 17.02
CA ASP A 218 38.85 26.54 17.63
C ASP A 218 37.85 25.41 17.94
N VAL A 219 36.85 25.71 18.78
CA VAL A 219 35.97 24.70 19.41
C VAL A 219 34.50 25.14 19.30
N GLY A 220 33.73 24.43 18.47
CA GLY A 220 32.26 24.51 18.47
C GLY A 220 31.65 23.91 19.75
N GLU A 221 30.34 24.06 19.93
CA GLU A 221 29.64 23.53 21.11
C GLU A 221 28.98 22.18 20.78
N PRO A 222 29.35 21.06 21.42
CA PRO A 222 28.69 19.77 21.23
C PRO A 222 27.32 19.62 21.91
N GLY A 223 26.67 20.74 22.27
CA GLY A 223 25.35 20.71 22.90
C GLY A 223 24.24 20.56 21.86
N ASP A 224 24.30 21.40 20.83
CA ASP A 224 23.31 21.43 19.75
C ASP A 224 23.84 20.58 18.58
N ILE A 225 23.81 19.26 18.74
CA ILE A 225 24.09 18.32 17.64
C ILE A 225 22.83 18.25 16.76
N SER A 226 22.58 19.32 16.01
CA SER A 226 21.50 19.42 15.01
C SER A 226 21.48 18.17 14.15
N ARG A 227 20.26 17.68 13.84
CA ARG A 227 20.06 16.51 12.98
C ARG A 227 20.35 16.81 11.48
N ALA A 228 20.97 17.95 11.19
CA ALA A 228 21.58 18.28 9.91
C ALA A 228 22.53 17.15 9.46
N GLY A 229 22.19 16.51 8.35
CA GLY A 229 22.88 15.38 7.75
C GLY A 229 22.37 13.99 8.20
N GLU A 230 21.35 13.91 9.04
CA GLU A 230 20.66 12.66 9.40
C GLU A 230 19.56 12.31 8.38
N SER A 231 19.26 11.02 8.18
CA SER A 231 18.06 10.62 7.42
C SER A 231 16.79 11.16 8.10
N SER A 232 15.87 11.74 7.34
CA SER A 232 14.55 12.08 7.89
C SER A 232 13.75 10.82 8.21
N SER A 233 12.90 10.84 9.23
CA SER A 233 12.16 9.66 9.70
C SER A 233 10.65 9.85 9.60
N PHE A 234 9.97 8.80 9.15
CA PHE A 234 8.50 8.72 9.08
C PHE A 234 7.98 7.90 10.26
N TYR A 235 6.89 8.36 10.88
CA TYR A 235 6.27 7.73 12.04
C TYR A 235 4.78 7.52 11.79
N PHE A 236 4.24 6.42 12.31
CA PHE A 236 2.79 6.22 12.43
C PHE A 236 2.18 7.20 13.45
N SER A 237 0.84 7.28 13.49
CA SER A 237 0.12 8.18 14.39
C SER A 237 0.38 7.92 15.89
N ASP A 238 0.74 6.68 16.26
CA ASP A 238 1.13 6.29 17.62
C ASP A 238 2.59 6.65 17.99
N GLY A 239 3.38 7.13 17.03
CA GLY A 239 4.79 7.47 17.19
C GLY A 239 5.77 6.31 16.97
N THR A 240 5.32 5.12 16.55
CA THR A 240 6.22 4.06 16.07
C THR A 240 6.79 4.42 14.70
N GLN A 241 8.01 3.95 14.38
CA GLN A 241 8.71 4.35 13.16
C GLN A 241 8.26 3.54 11.95
N ALA A 242 7.63 4.21 10.99
CA ALA A 242 7.13 3.64 9.73
C ALA A 242 8.23 3.47 8.67
N GLY A 243 9.25 4.33 8.68
CA GLY A 243 10.39 4.25 7.76
C GLY A 243 11.41 5.37 7.95
N GLY A 244 12.34 5.50 7.01
CA GLY A 244 13.32 6.59 6.99
C GLY A 244 13.88 6.86 5.59
N TYR A 245 14.22 8.12 5.34
CA TYR A 245 14.64 8.63 4.04
C TYR A 245 16.00 9.31 4.17
N GLY A 246 17.06 8.60 3.76
CA GLY A 246 18.43 9.11 3.66
C GLY A 246 19.52 8.04 3.80
N GLU A 247 20.78 8.42 3.53
CA GLU A 247 21.92 7.48 3.46
C GLU A 247 22.23 6.72 4.77
N THR A 248 21.93 7.31 5.94
CA THR A 248 22.28 6.72 7.24
C THR A 248 21.26 7.05 8.32
N LEU A 249 20.59 6.05 8.89
CA LEU A 249 19.83 6.23 10.12
C LEU A 249 20.78 6.74 11.22
N ARG A 250 20.53 7.96 11.69
CA ARG A 250 21.22 8.52 12.85
C ARG A 250 20.16 8.77 13.93
N LEU A 251 20.43 8.31 15.15
CA LEU A 251 19.54 8.52 16.30
C LEU A 251 20.38 8.77 17.54
N GLN A 252 20.00 9.81 18.29
CA GLN A 252 20.76 10.34 19.41
C GLN A 252 19.94 10.25 20.69
N ALA A 253 20.39 9.43 21.64
CA ALA A 253 19.76 9.30 22.95
C ALA A 253 20.25 10.40 23.90
N GLU A 254 19.41 10.84 24.84
CA GLU A 254 19.82 11.82 25.85
C GLU A 254 20.91 11.26 26.78
N ASP A 255 21.65 12.18 27.43
CA ASP A 255 22.83 11.86 28.26
C ASP A 255 22.52 10.87 29.42
N GLY A 256 21.24 10.78 29.82
CA GLY A 256 20.71 9.85 30.83
C GLY A 256 20.02 8.58 30.31
N GLU A 257 19.70 8.47 29.01
CA GLU A 257 18.97 7.32 28.43
C GLU A 257 19.89 6.18 27.97
N ILE A 258 21.18 6.49 27.76
CA ILE A 258 22.17 5.49 27.36
C ILE A 258 22.51 4.58 28.56
N PRO A 259 22.29 3.25 28.46
CA PRO A 259 22.46 2.33 29.59
C PRO A 259 23.89 2.31 30.14
N PRO A 260 24.08 2.19 31.46
CA PRO A 260 25.41 2.05 32.08
C PRO A 260 26.25 0.96 31.40
N GLU A 261 25.63 -0.17 31.07
CA GLU A 261 26.25 -1.35 30.45
C GLU A 261 26.92 -1.01 29.10
N VAL A 262 26.36 -0.09 28.30
CA VAL A 262 26.99 0.38 27.05
C VAL A 262 28.22 1.22 27.37
N LYS A 263 28.09 2.18 28.29
CA LYS A 263 29.18 3.09 28.69
C LYS A 263 30.34 2.28 29.31
N GLU A 264 30.01 1.29 30.13
CA GLU A 264 30.95 0.37 30.78
C GLU A 264 31.61 -0.61 29.81
N ALA A 265 30.88 -1.19 28.85
CA ALA A 265 31.46 -2.02 27.80
C ALA A 265 32.49 -1.25 26.96
N LEU A 266 32.19 0.01 26.60
CA LEU A 266 33.10 0.87 25.84
C LEU A 266 34.36 1.23 26.66
N VAL A 267 34.19 1.61 27.92
CA VAL A 267 35.31 1.90 28.85
C VAL A 267 36.17 0.66 29.06
N ALA A 268 35.59 -0.51 29.33
CA ALA A 268 36.33 -1.75 29.58
C ALA A 268 37.16 -2.22 28.37
N THR A 269 36.70 -1.94 27.14
CA THR A 269 37.32 -2.43 25.90
C THR A 269 38.30 -1.47 25.25
N GLU A 270 38.00 -0.17 25.24
CA GLU A 270 38.79 0.82 24.51
C GLU A 270 39.61 1.73 25.43
N ASP A 271 39.10 2.09 26.61
CA ASP A 271 39.74 3.06 27.50
C ASP A 271 39.43 2.85 28.99
N ARG A 272 40.04 1.81 29.58
CA ARG A 272 39.94 1.45 31.01
C ARG A 272 40.43 2.54 31.98
N LYS A 273 40.90 3.68 31.46
CA LYS A 273 41.33 4.85 32.23
C LYS A 273 40.57 6.12 31.85
N PHE A 274 39.43 5.99 31.18
CA PHE A 274 38.62 7.11 30.74
C PHE A 274 38.37 8.11 31.87
N TYR A 275 37.81 7.68 33.01
CA TYR A 275 37.53 8.55 34.16
C TYR A 275 38.79 9.05 34.91
N ASP A 276 39.96 8.48 34.63
CA ASP A 276 41.25 8.72 35.32
C ASP A 276 42.08 9.84 34.65
N HIS A 277 41.91 10.08 33.35
CA HIS A 277 42.78 10.95 32.55
C HIS A 277 42.16 12.32 32.22
N HIS A 278 43.00 13.26 31.76
CA HIS A 278 42.59 14.58 31.24
C HIS A 278 42.92 14.68 29.75
N GLY A 279 41.96 14.30 28.90
CA GLY A 279 42.03 14.24 27.44
C GLY A 279 42.87 13.10 26.86
N VAL A 280 44.04 12.81 27.45
CA VAL A 280 45.03 11.86 26.91
C VAL A 280 45.69 11.03 28.04
N ASP A 281 45.68 9.70 27.95
CA ASP A 281 46.53 8.87 28.81
C ASP A 281 48.00 8.91 28.37
N VAL A 282 48.75 9.85 28.95
CA VAL A 282 50.19 10.03 28.74
C VAL A 282 51.00 8.79 29.20
N LEU A 283 50.53 8.07 30.23
CA LEU A 283 51.22 6.90 30.77
C LEU A 283 50.99 5.67 29.88
N GLY A 284 49.76 5.41 29.47
CA GLY A 284 49.38 4.40 28.49
C GLY A 284 50.04 4.63 27.13
N THR A 285 50.04 5.88 26.63
CA THR A 285 50.75 6.26 25.39
C THR A 285 52.24 5.96 25.49
N THR A 286 52.88 6.35 26.59
CA THR A 286 54.32 6.08 26.82
C THR A 286 54.59 4.58 26.94
N ARG A 287 53.71 3.83 27.61
CA ARG A 287 53.77 2.36 27.75
C ARG A 287 53.68 1.66 26.39
N ALA A 288 52.67 2.01 25.59
CA ALA A 288 52.45 1.45 24.25
C ALA A 288 53.62 1.77 23.31
N LEU A 289 54.08 3.02 23.29
CA LEU A 289 55.25 3.43 22.49
C LEU A 289 56.51 2.63 22.87
N VAL A 290 56.77 2.45 24.16
CA VAL A 290 57.91 1.63 24.63
C VAL A 290 57.72 0.14 24.31
N ASN A 291 56.50 -0.39 24.38
CA ASN A 291 56.21 -1.78 24.02
C ASN A 291 56.50 -2.04 22.54
N ASN A 292 55.87 -1.24 21.68
CA ASN A 292 55.95 -1.31 20.22
C ASN A 292 57.41 -1.11 19.74
N LEU A 293 58.13 -0.11 20.27
CA LEU A 293 59.57 0.09 20.00
C LEU A 293 60.48 -1.00 20.55
N SER A 294 60.01 -1.82 21.51
CA SER A 294 60.77 -2.94 22.06
C SER A 294 60.52 -4.28 21.34
N GLY A 295 59.56 -4.32 20.40
CA GLY A 295 59.16 -5.51 19.67
C GLY A 295 58.21 -6.43 20.44
N GLY A 296 57.34 -5.85 21.28
CA GLY A 296 56.11 -6.52 21.74
C GLY A 296 54.96 -6.29 20.77
N ASP A 297 53.82 -6.93 21.02
CA ASP A 297 52.61 -6.84 20.19
C ASP A 297 52.04 -5.42 20.18
N THR A 298 51.49 -4.97 19.05
CA THR A 298 51.09 -3.58 18.84
C THR A 298 49.96 -3.16 19.78
N GLN A 299 50.26 -2.26 20.73
CA GLN A 299 49.25 -1.66 21.61
C GLN A 299 48.75 -0.33 21.05
N GLY A 300 47.43 -0.12 21.13
CA GLY A 300 46.76 1.17 20.92
C GLY A 300 47.05 2.17 22.04
N ALA A 301 46.76 3.45 21.79
CA ALA A 301 47.19 4.57 22.65
C ALA A 301 46.31 5.83 22.52
N SER A 302 45.08 5.72 22.00
CA SER A 302 44.15 6.84 21.90
C SER A 302 43.00 6.64 22.87
N THR A 303 42.63 7.69 23.58
CA THR A 303 41.49 7.71 24.52
C THR A 303 40.16 7.79 23.79
N ILE A 304 39.04 7.52 24.47
CA ILE A 304 37.69 7.79 23.93
C ILE A 304 37.59 9.27 23.50
N THR A 305 38.04 10.20 24.34
CA THR A 305 38.04 11.64 24.05
C THR A 305 38.87 12.03 22.82
N GLN A 306 39.99 11.36 22.54
CA GLN A 306 40.77 11.58 21.31
C GLN A 306 40.06 11.04 20.07
N GLN A 307 39.34 9.92 20.19
CA GLN A 307 38.54 9.38 19.09
C GLN A 307 37.34 10.30 18.81
N TYR A 308 36.65 10.78 19.86
CA TYR A 308 35.59 11.78 19.78
C TYR A 308 36.06 13.07 19.11
N ALA A 309 37.17 13.64 19.59
CA ALA A 309 37.80 14.82 18.99
C ALA A 309 38.14 14.63 17.51
N GLY A 310 38.51 13.42 17.10
CA GLY A 310 38.76 13.08 15.69
C GLY A 310 37.49 13.09 14.82
N MET A 311 36.34 12.72 15.38
CA MET A 311 35.03 12.77 14.71
C MET A 311 34.54 14.22 14.59
N VAL A 312 34.51 14.97 15.69
CA VAL A 312 34.02 16.37 15.74
C VAL A 312 34.77 17.32 14.80
N MET A 313 36.01 17.01 14.41
CA MET A 313 36.81 17.81 13.48
C MET A 313 36.81 17.30 12.02
N ASP A 314 36.11 16.19 11.72
CA ASP A 314 36.26 15.38 10.49
C ASP A 314 37.69 15.29 9.95
N ILE A 315 38.62 14.82 10.80
CA ILE A 315 40.00 14.56 10.37
C ILE A 315 40.35 13.07 10.36
N ARG A 316 39.44 12.15 10.71
CA ARG A 316 39.74 10.71 10.91
C ARG A 316 40.48 10.06 9.74
N ASN A 317 40.22 10.52 8.52
CA ASN A 317 40.76 9.97 7.27
C ASN A 317 42.21 10.40 6.96
N GLU A 318 42.75 11.45 7.58
CA GLU A 318 44.16 11.84 7.35
C GLU A 318 45.15 10.90 8.06
N ILE A 319 46.09 10.31 7.34
CA ILE A 319 47.24 9.59 7.95
C ILE A 319 48.39 10.58 8.18
N SER A 320 48.22 11.50 9.13
CA SER A 320 49.20 12.53 9.48
C SER A 320 49.54 12.54 10.99
N TYR A 321 50.79 12.88 11.34
CA TYR A 321 51.18 13.14 12.74
C TYR A 321 50.57 14.44 13.29
N ASP A 322 50.24 15.38 12.38
CA ASP A 322 49.59 16.64 12.71
C ASP A 322 48.14 16.42 13.20
N ARG A 323 47.39 15.52 12.55
CA ARG A 323 46.08 15.07 13.05
C ARG A 323 46.14 14.61 14.48
N LYS A 324 47.03 13.68 14.84
CA LYS A 324 47.06 13.16 16.22
C LYS A 324 47.51 14.23 17.24
N ALA A 325 48.16 15.31 16.81
CA ALA A 325 48.38 16.48 17.65
C ALA A 325 47.12 17.35 17.80
N LYS A 326 46.37 17.57 16.71
CA LYS A 326 45.04 18.24 16.73
C LYS A 326 44.05 17.48 17.61
N GLU A 327 43.87 16.17 17.42
CA GLU A 327 42.99 15.31 18.23
C GLU A 327 43.33 15.40 19.72
N ALA A 328 44.62 15.28 20.08
CA ALA A 328 45.05 15.39 21.47
C ALA A 328 44.81 16.79 22.05
N ALA A 329 45.03 17.86 21.28
CA ALA A 329 44.77 19.23 21.71
C ALA A 329 43.28 19.51 21.90
N MET A 330 42.45 19.03 20.97
CA MET A 330 40.99 19.14 21.00
C MET A 330 40.38 18.30 22.13
N ALA A 331 40.85 17.07 22.35
CA ALA A 331 40.44 16.23 23.47
C ALA A 331 40.71 16.89 24.83
N ILE A 332 41.87 17.56 24.97
CA ILE A 332 42.18 18.36 26.15
C ILE A 332 41.21 19.55 26.28
N LYS A 333 40.81 20.22 25.19
CA LYS A 333 39.81 21.31 25.25
C LYS A 333 38.42 20.82 25.64
N ILE A 334 37.96 19.72 25.03
CA ILE A 334 36.65 19.10 25.30
C ILE A 334 36.53 18.75 26.79
N GLU A 335 37.53 18.09 27.38
CA GLU A 335 37.54 17.77 28.83
C GLU A 335 37.80 18.95 29.78
N ASN A 336 38.13 20.14 29.27
CA ASN A 336 38.11 21.37 30.08
C ASN A 336 36.75 22.08 30.05
N LYS A 337 35.77 21.58 29.25
CA LYS A 337 34.45 22.20 29.06
C LYS A 337 33.27 21.27 29.38
N TYR A 338 33.43 19.96 29.17
CA TYR A 338 32.38 18.94 29.32
C TYR A 338 32.75 17.85 30.34
N THR A 339 31.74 17.22 30.94
CA THR A 339 31.94 16.09 31.87
C THR A 339 32.34 14.81 31.13
N LYS A 340 32.84 13.81 31.86
CA LYS A 340 33.14 12.49 31.28
C LYS A 340 31.89 11.84 30.69
N ASP A 341 30.75 12.00 31.37
CA ASP A 341 29.48 11.41 31.00
C ASP A 341 28.97 12.03 29.68
N GLN A 342 28.93 13.36 29.59
CA GLN A 342 28.64 14.11 28.36
C GLN A 342 29.52 13.67 27.18
N ILE A 343 30.82 13.45 27.44
CA ILE A 343 31.79 13.08 26.39
C ILE A 343 31.59 11.64 25.90
N ILE A 344 31.26 10.70 26.79
CA ILE A 344 31.01 9.31 26.36
C ILE A 344 29.64 9.16 25.70
N SER A 345 28.62 9.89 26.16
CA SER A 345 27.31 9.94 25.51
C SER A 345 27.40 10.57 24.12
N ALA A 346 28.04 11.74 23.99
CA ALA A 346 28.25 12.37 22.68
C ALA A 346 29.18 11.57 21.76
N TYR A 347 30.10 10.77 22.30
CA TYR A 347 30.87 9.79 21.51
C TYR A 347 29.98 8.65 21.00
N LEU A 348 29.11 8.10 21.85
CA LEU A 348 28.20 7.02 21.50
C LEU A 348 27.13 7.48 20.49
N ASN A 349 26.64 8.72 20.57
CA ASN A 349 25.72 9.30 19.58
C ASN A 349 26.39 9.65 18.24
N LEU A 350 27.68 10.01 18.24
CA LEU A 350 28.43 10.37 17.01
C LEU A 350 29.17 9.17 16.37
N ALA A 351 29.18 8.00 17.01
CA ALA A 351 29.86 6.82 16.50
C ALA A 351 29.08 6.17 15.34
N TRP A 352 29.81 5.78 14.29
CA TRP A 352 29.31 4.88 13.24
C TRP A 352 29.45 3.43 13.68
N TYR A 353 28.35 2.67 13.61
CA TYR A 353 28.26 1.28 14.06
C TYR A 353 28.22 0.27 12.91
N GLY A 354 28.18 0.70 11.65
CA GLY A 354 27.94 -0.20 10.51
C GLY A 354 26.44 -0.35 10.21
N ARG A 355 26.07 -1.20 9.25
CA ARG A 355 24.70 -1.39 8.69
C ARG A 355 24.04 -0.16 8.05
N GLY A 356 24.41 1.06 8.41
CA GLY A 356 23.63 2.29 8.20
C GLY A 356 23.50 3.15 9.46
N ALA A 357 23.86 2.60 10.64
CA ALA A 357 23.61 3.19 11.95
C ALA A 357 24.72 4.15 12.40
N THR A 358 24.32 5.40 12.67
CA THR A 358 25.10 6.34 13.49
C THR A 358 24.38 6.58 14.81
N GLY A 359 25.11 6.54 15.92
CA GLY A 359 24.51 6.69 17.24
C GLY A 359 24.02 5.39 17.85
N ILE A 360 24.02 5.34 19.18
CA ILE A 360 23.80 4.11 19.95
C ILE A 360 22.34 3.63 19.88
N GLU A 361 21.37 4.53 19.83
CA GLU A 361 19.95 4.18 19.71
C GLU A 361 19.65 3.60 18.31
N ALA A 362 20.25 4.18 17.26
CA ALA A 362 20.20 3.61 15.92
C ALA A 362 20.80 2.20 15.95
N ALA A 363 21.97 2.00 16.56
CA ALA A 363 22.57 0.67 16.67
C ALA A 363 21.70 -0.34 17.45
N ALA A 364 20.93 0.09 18.46
CA ALA A 364 20.00 -0.77 19.21
C ALA A 364 18.84 -1.28 18.32
N LYS A 365 18.19 -0.37 17.58
CA LYS A 365 17.15 -0.71 16.59
C LYS A 365 17.73 -1.56 15.45
N VAL A 366 18.87 -1.18 14.91
CA VAL A 366 19.48 -1.74 13.69
C VAL A 366 20.13 -3.10 13.89
N TYR A 367 20.58 -3.43 15.10
CA TYR A 367 21.12 -4.75 15.42
C TYR A 367 20.10 -5.69 16.09
N PHE A 368 19.14 -5.19 16.88
CA PHE A 368 18.25 -6.06 17.68
C PHE A 368 16.76 -5.70 17.64
N ASN A 369 16.35 -4.66 16.92
CA ASN A 369 15.01 -4.07 16.95
C ASN A 369 14.50 -3.79 18.37
N LYS A 370 15.32 -3.08 19.16
CA LYS A 370 15.09 -2.81 20.58
C LYS A 370 15.23 -1.32 20.92
N THR A 371 14.54 -0.90 21.99
CA THR A 371 14.90 0.33 22.70
C THR A 371 16.22 0.13 23.47
N LEU A 372 16.79 1.21 23.99
CA LEU A 372 18.01 1.12 24.80
C LEU A 372 17.81 0.38 26.13
N ASP A 373 16.65 0.53 26.78
CA ASP A 373 16.33 -0.12 28.06
C ASP A 373 16.12 -1.64 27.92
N ASP A 374 15.85 -2.14 26.72
CA ASP A 374 15.63 -3.57 26.44
C ASP A 374 16.92 -4.37 26.17
N LEU A 375 18.08 -3.70 26.09
CA LEU A 375 19.36 -4.32 25.74
C LEU A 375 19.95 -5.16 26.89
N THR A 376 20.41 -6.38 26.60
CA THR A 376 21.20 -7.16 27.56
C THR A 376 22.67 -6.70 27.61
N PRO A 377 23.43 -6.96 28.70
CA PRO A 377 24.87 -6.74 28.72
C PRO A 377 25.62 -7.40 27.55
N GLY A 378 25.16 -8.58 27.09
CA GLY A 378 25.67 -9.25 25.89
C GLY A 378 25.43 -8.47 24.59
N GLU A 379 24.26 -7.86 24.44
CA GLU A 379 23.87 -7.02 23.29
C GLU A 379 24.60 -5.67 23.30
N CYS A 380 24.68 -5.00 24.46
CA CYS A 380 25.50 -3.80 24.68
C CYS A 380 26.96 -4.01 24.26
N ALA A 381 27.57 -5.14 24.67
CA ALA A 381 28.93 -5.48 24.28
C ALA A 381 29.07 -5.79 22.78
N TYR A 382 28.05 -6.39 22.16
CA TYR A 382 28.02 -6.68 20.71
C TYR A 382 27.94 -5.39 19.88
N ILE A 383 27.11 -4.42 20.27
CA ILE A 383 27.02 -3.10 19.63
C ILE A 383 28.34 -2.32 19.79
N VAL A 384 28.88 -2.26 21.01
CA VAL A 384 30.13 -1.52 21.28
C VAL A 384 31.33 -2.04 20.48
N MET A 385 31.43 -3.34 20.20
CA MET A 385 32.54 -3.86 19.40
C MET A 385 32.48 -3.46 17.91
N GLN A 386 31.31 -3.08 17.38
CA GLN A 386 31.20 -2.62 15.99
C GLN A 386 31.94 -1.30 15.75
N VAL A 387 31.91 -0.35 16.71
CA VAL A 387 32.57 0.97 16.61
C VAL A 387 34.07 0.87 16.26
N LYS A 388 34.71 -0.27 16.59
CA LYS A 388 36.12 -0.53 16.31
C LYS A 388 36.38 -1.06 14.88
N SER A 389 35.42 -1.79 14.31
CA SER A 389 35.50 -2.39 12.97
C SER A 389 34.10 -2.42 12.32
N PRO A 390 33.52 -1.25 11.98
CA PRO A 390 32.18 -1.16 11.38
C PRO A 390 32.23 -1.47 9.88
N ASP A 391 33.09 -2.43 9.50
CA ASP A 391 33.43 -2.86 8.14
C ASP A 391 32.81 -4.22 7.80
N GLY A 392 31.81 -4.66 8.56
CA GLY A 392 31.12 -5.93 8.40
C GLY A 392 31.87 -7.15 8.97
N THR A 393 33.11 -7.00 9.47
CA THR A 393 33.92 -8.13 9.99
C THR A 393 33.20 -8.98 11.05
N TYR A 394 32.32 -8.35 11.84
CA TYR A 394 31.63 -8.97 12.98
C TYR A 394 30.13 -9.25 12.77
N ASP A 395 29.61 -8.97 11.57
CA ASP A 395 28.18 -8.98 11.26
C ASP A 395 27.86 -10.12 10.28
N PRO A 396 27.06 -11.13 10.66
CA PRO A 396 26.82 -12.33 9.84
C PRO A 396 26.20 -12.07 8.47
N TYR A 397 25.61 -10.89 8.25
CA TYR A 397 24.94 -10.54 7.00
C TYR A 397 25.88 -9.94 5.96
N TYR A 398 27.06 -9.43 6.36
CA TYR A 398 28.13 -9.00 5.44
C TYR A 398 28.99 -10.20 4.97
N LYS A 399 28.36 -11.08 4.18
CA LYS A 399 28.84 -12.41 3.78
C LYS A 399 30.27 -12.47 3.20
N ASP A 400 30.76 -11.41 2.57
CA ASP A 400 32.11 -11.35 1.97
C ASP A 400 33.25 -11.07 2.97
N VAL A 401 32.93 -10.54 4.16
CA VAL A 401 33.92 -10.07 5.16
C VAL A 401 33.72 -10.64 6.57
N TYR A 402 32.53 -11.18 6.86
CA TYR A 402 32.19 -11.80 8.14
C TYR A 402 33.16 -12.91 8.55
N ASP A 403 33.55 -12.91 9.82
CA ASP A 403 34.37 -13.95 10.42
C ASP A 403 33.81 -14.37 11.81
N PRO A 404 33.16 -15.54 11.93
CA PRO A 404 32.53 -15.97 13.17
C PRO A 404 33.56 -16.24 14.29
N ASP A 405 34.76 -16.71 13.96
CA ASP A 405 35.82 -16.96 14.95
C ASP A 405 36.33 -15.63 15.53
N LYS A 406 36.51 -14.59 14.69
CA LYS A 406 36.83 -13.23 15.16
C LYS A 406 35.68 -12.61 15.95
N THR A 407 34.43 -12.83 15.54
CA THR A 407 33.23 -12.27 16.17
C THR A 407 33.09 -12.79 17.59
N GLN A 408 33.07 -14.11 17.77
CA GLN A 408 33.05 -14.75 19.09
C GLN A 408 34.24 -14.27 19.95
N ALA A 409 35.46 -14.27 19.41
CA ALA A 409 36.65 -13.87 20.17
C ALA A 409 36.67 -12.38 20.56
N ARG A 410 36.06 -11.48 19.77
CA ARG A 410 35.96 -10.05 20.12
C ARG A 410 34.83 -9.79 21.12
N TRP A 411 33.70 -10.48 21.00
CA TRP A 411 32.62 -10.41 21.98
C TRP A 411 33.09 -10.97 23.33
N ASP A 412 33.74 -12.13 23.34
CA ASP A 412 34.31 -12.74 24.55
C ASP A 412 35.34 -11.82 25.20
N TYR A 413 36.26 -11.23 24.43
CA TYR A 413 37.20 -10.23 24.95
C TYR A 413 36.49 -9.05 25.62
N SER A 414 35.36 -8.61 25.07
CA SER A 414 34.63 -7.43 25.56
C SER A 414 33.88 -7.72 26.85
N MET A 415 33.19 -8.86 26.89
CA MET A 415 32.48 -9.35 28.06
C MET A 415 33.44 -9.73 29.20
N ASP A 416 34.56 -10.39 28.90
CA ASP A 416 35.60 -10.73 29.88
C ASP A 416 36.29 -9.46 30.44
N ALA A 417 36.44 -8.41 29.62
CA ALA A 417 36.98 -7.13 30.08
C ALA A 417 36.05 -6.43 31.09
N MET A 418 34.73 -6.54 30.92
CA MET A 418 33.77 -6.04 31.92
C MET A 418 33.87 -6.81 33.25
N VAL A 419 34.19 -8.11 33.21
CA VAL A 419 34.47 -8.90 34.44
C VAL A 419 35.82 -8.53 35.06
N GLU A 420 36.86 -8.21 34.27
CA GLU A 420 38.16 -7.76 34.78
C GLU A 420 38.10 -6.42 35.54
N GLU A 421 37.34 -5.44 35.02
CA GLU A 421 37.18 -4.13 35.66
C GLU A 421 36.07 -4.13 36.74
N GLY A 422 35.22 -5.16 36.77
CA GLY A 422 34.25 -5.41 37.85
C GLY A 422 32.83 -4.88 37.60
N TYR A 423 32.52 -4.53 36.35
CA TYR A 423 31.18 -4.11 35.90
C TYR A 423 30.21 -5.30 35.82
N LEU A 424 30.69 -6.47 35.38
CA LEU A 424 29.90 -7.69 35.24
C LEU A 424 30.44 -8.78 36.20
N SER A 425 29.58 -9.55 36.87
CA SER A 425 30.07 -10.72 37.61
C SER A 425 30.28 -11.91 36.68
N GLN A 426 31.14 -12.85 37.09
CA GLN A 426 31.30 -14.12 36.37
C GLN A 426 29.96 -14.88 36.24
N GLY A 427 29.01 -14.70 37.15
CA GLY A 427 27.71 -15.36 37.11
C GLY A 427 26.78 -14.84 36.02
N GLU A 428 26.77 -13.52 35.77
CA GLU A 428 26.07 -12.94 34.63
C GLU A 428 26.80 -13.24 33.32
N ARG A 429 28.14 -13.13 33.33
CA ARG A 429 29.01 -13.48 32.19
C ARG A 429 28.80 -14.91 31.68
N ASP A 430 28.68 -15.88 32.59
CA ASP A 430 28.47 -17.30 32.28
C ASP A 430 27.02 -17.62 31.83
N ALA A 431 26.08 -16.69 32.01
CA ALA A 431 24.68 -16.82 31.56
C ALA A 431 24.47 -16.27 30.15
N GLU A 432 25.22 -15.23 29.79
CA GLU A 432 25.20 -14.57 28.48
C GLU A 432 25.73 -15.44 27.33
N LYS A 433 25.32 -15.11 26.11
CA LYS A 433 25.80 -15.74 24.86
C LYS A 433 26.00 -14.67 23.80
N LEU A 434 26.84 -14.96 22.80
CA LEU A 434 26.98 -14.11 21.62
C LEU A 434 25.57 -13.87 21.00
N PRO A 435 25.09 -12.63 20.96
CA PRO A 435 23.81 -12.31 20.34
C PRO A 435 23.82 -12.61 18.84
N VAL A 436 22.66 -12.92 18.29
CA VAL A 436 22.44 -12.95 16.85
C VAL A 436 21.69 -11.67 16.51
N PRO A 437 22.24 -10.78 15.67
CA PRO A 437 21.52 -9.58 15.25
C PRO A 437 20.44 -9.93 14.22
N THR A 438 19.48 -9.04 14.04
CA THR A 438 18.37 -9.19 13.08
C THR A 438 18.85 -9.28 11.62
N ASP A 439 18.07 -9.98 10.81
CA ASP A 439 18.17 -10.02 9.34
C ASP A 439 17.61 -8.74 8.71
N ASP A 440 16.42 -8.35 9.16
CA ASP A 440 15.49 -7.54 8.36
C ASP A 440 15.74 -6.03 8.41
N PHE A 441 16.62 -5.55 9.30
CA PHE A 441 16.80 -4.10 9.51
C PHE A 441 17.83 -3.48 8.56
N ASN A 442 17.37 -3.06 7.37
CA ASN A 442 18.18 -2.30 6.42
C ASN A 442 18.31 -0.81 6.82
N SER A 443 19.32 -0.51 7.63
CA SER A 443 19.59 0.83 8.17
C SER A 443 20.06 1.89 7.16
N ALA A 444 20.22 1.52 5.89
CA ALA A 444 20.53 2.40 4.76
C ALA A 444 19.57 2.13 3.56
N GLY A 445 18.38 1.58 3.83
CA GLY A 445 17.38 1.34 2.80
C GLY A 445 16.02 0.81 3.27
N SER A 446 15.62 1.08 4.52
CA SER A 446 14.21 1.02 4.92
C SER A 446 13.49 2.30 4.50
N TRP A 447 13.45 2.53 3.19
CA TRP A 447 12.71 3.62 2.53
C TRP A 447 11.18 3.42 2.62
N GLY A 448 10.70 2.43 3.38
CA GLY A 448 9.29 2.07 3.48
C GLY A 448 8.71 1.31 2.29
N GLY A 449 9.28 1.37 1.07
CA GLY A 449 8.74 0.68 -0.11
C GLY A 449 8.50 -0.83 0.04
N ASN A 450 9.30 -1.51 0.88
CA ASN A 450 9.11 -2.92 1.25
C ASN A 450 8.29 -3.12 2.55
N THR A 451 7.45 -2.17 2.95
CA THR A 451 6.58 -2.25 4.14
C THR A 451 5.12 -1.99 3.78
N ASN A 452 4.21 -2.22 4.74
CA ASN A 452 2.76 -2.02 4.58
C ASN A 452 2.37 -0.58 4.18
N VAL A 453 3.27 0.41 4.32
CA VAL A 453 3.06 1.82 3.93
C VAL A 453 3.89 2.25 2.71
N GLY A 454 4.41 1.31 1.92
CA GLY A 454 5.36 1.63 0.86
C GLY A 454 4.84 2.61 -0.20
N PHE A 455 3.59 2.48 -0.65
CA PHE A 455 2.97 3.46 -1.56
C PHE A 455 2.84 4.87 -0.97
N ILE A 456 2.94 5.02 0.35
CA ILE A 456 2.86 6.32 1.03
C ILE A 456 4.25 6.98 1.11
N ILE A 457 5.29 6.22 1.45
CA ILE A 457 6.60 6.79 1.85
C ILE A 457 7.83 6.31 1.06
N ASN A 458 7.68 5.50 0.00
CA ASN A 458 8.83 5.04 -0.79
C ASN A 458 9.57 6.18 -1.51
N GLU A 459 10.86 5.97 -1.77
CA GLU A 459 11.75 7.01 -2.27
C GLU A 459 11.46 7.48 -3.70
N GLN A 460 10.71 6.71 -4.50
CA GLN A 460 10.50 6.90 -5.93
C GLN A 460 9.22 7.72 -6.19
N ASP A 461 8.07 7.29 -5.68
CA ASP A 461 6.75 7.84 -6.00
C ASP A 461 5.83 8.09 -4.79
N GLY A 462 6.21 7.69 -3.57
CA GLY A 462 5.35 7.74 -2.37
C GLY A 462 4.64 9.08 -2.11
N TYR A 463 3.30 9.03 -1.95
CA TYR A 463 2.42 10.21 -1.87
C TYR A 463 2.81 11.27 -0.83
N VAL A 464 3.47 10.87 0.26
CA VAL A 464 3.91 11.78 1.32
C VAL A 464 4.80 12.90 0.76
N PHE A 465 5.53 12.66 -0.34
CA PHE A 465 6.47 13.64 -0.88
C PHE A 465 5.81 14.75 -1.69
N GLU A 466 4.77 14.47 -2.49
CA GLU A 466 3.95 15.53 -3.09
C GLU A 466 3.25 16.35 -1.99
N GLU A 467 2.75 15.66 -0.96
CA GLU A 467 2.06 16.32 0.14
C GLU A 467 2.99 17.23 0.97
N LEU A 468 4.22 16.79 1.28
CA LEU A 468 5.23 17.58 1.97
C LEU A 468 5.71 18.78 1.14
N GLU A 469 5.88 18.62 -0.17
CA GLU A 469 6.24 19.74 -1.05
C GLU A 469 5.08 20.75 -1.17
N ARG A 470 3.84 20.27 -1.32
CA ARG A 470 2.64 21.11 -1.43
C ARG A 470 2.31 21.85 -0.12
N ARG A 471 2.19 21.14 1.00
CA ARG A 471 1.75 21.71 2.29
C ARG A 471 2.86 22.44 3.03
N TYR A 472 4.08 21.88 3.07
CA TYR A 472 5.18 22.39 3.90
C TYR A 472 6.33 23.03 3.09
N GLY A 473 6.34 22.90 1.76
CA GLY A 473 7.43 23.40 0.92
C GLY A 473 8.73 22.62 1.05
N LEU A 474 8.67 21.37 1.55
CA LEU A 474 9.82 20.51 1.76
C LEU A 474 9.99 19.54 0.59
N THR A 475 11.07 19.69 -0.18
CA THR A 475 11.34 18.79 -1.31
C THR A 475 11.96 17.46 -0.84
N LYS A 476 11.93 16.42 -1.67
CA LYS A 476 12.74 15.19 -1.47
C LYS A 476 14.20 15.53 -1.15
N ALA A 477 14.78 16.51 -1.83
CA ALA A 477 16.16 16.96 -1.61
C ALA A 477 16.37 17.77 -0.31
N ASP A 478 15.33 18.09 0.46
CA ASP A 478 15.43 18.68 1.80
C ASP A 478 15.33 17.62 2.90
N LEU A 479 14.69 16.49 2.60
CA LEU A 479 14.49 15.37 3.53
C LEU A 479 15.67 14.37 3.52
N TYR A 480 16.44 14.27 2.44
CA TYR A 480 17.40 13.17 2.18
C TYR A 480 18.56 13.02 3.19
N GLY A 481 19.02 14.09 3.85
CA GLY A 481 20.21 14.03 4.69
C GLY A 481 21.53 13.86 3.90
N GLY A 482 22.64 13.67 4.62
CA GLY A 482 23.99 13.55 4.04
C GLY A 482 24.89 14.79 4.20
N ASP A 483 25.92 14.87 3.34
CA ASP A 483 27.06 15.81 3.47
C ASP A 483 26.72 17.31 3.26
N ASP A 484 25.51 17.65 2.80
CA ASP A 484 25.10 19.05 2.57
C ASP A 484 24.44 19.71 3.81
N GLY A 485 24.17 18.94 4.86
CA GLY A 485 23.59 19.41 6.12
C GLY A 485 22.06 19.54 6.12
N LYS A 486 21.37 18.96 5.14
CA LYS A 486 19.90 18.85 5.14
C LYS A 486 19.41 17.59 5.86
N GLY A 487 18.13 17.23 5.75
CA GLY A 487 17.55 16.09 6.46
C GLY A 487 17.40 16.31 7.97
N GLY A 488 17.16 15.23 8.69
CA GLY A 488 16.90 15.20 10.14
C GLY A 488 15.46 15.54 10.54
N TYR A 489 14.54 15.68 9.58
CA TYR A 489 13.13 15.94 9.86
C TYR A 489 12.44 14.71 10.46
N SER A 490 11.39 14.94 11.24
CA SER A 490 10.49 13.87 11.71
C SER A 490 9.07 14.17 11.25
N VAL A 491 8.50 13.27 10.45
CA VAL A 491 7.17 13.37 9.83
C VAL A 491 6.26 12.35 10.49
N THR A 492 5.21 12.82 11.17
CA THR A 492 4.14 11.97 11.71
C THR A 492 3.05 11.84 10.65
N LEU A 493 2.75 10.59 10.29
CA LEU A 493 1.67 10.23 9.40
C LEU A 493 0.33 10.16 10.15
N THR A 494 -0.75 10.27 9.39
CA THR A 494 -2.13 10.00 9.84
C THR A 494 -2.39 8.50 10.09
N ILE A 495 -1.62 7.63 9.43
CA ILE A 495 -1.82 6.17 9.42
C ILE A 495 -1.74 5.60 10.84
N ASP A 496 -2.82 4.94 11.25
CA ASP A 496 -2.89 4.13 12.46
C ASP A 496 -2.34 2.72 12.15
N PRO A 497 -1.34 2.23 12.90
CA PRO A 497 -0.69 0.96 12.58
C PRO A 497 -1.62 -0.24 12.81
N THR A 498 -2.60 -0.12 13.71
CA THR A 498 -3.61 -1.16 13.98
C THR A 498 -4.58 -1.30 12.81
N ILE A 499 -5.03 -0.17 12.26
CA ILE A 499 -5.92 -0.13 11.08
C ILE A 499 -5.14 -0.60 9.84
N GLN A 500 -3.92 -0.10 9.65
CA GLN A 500 -3.04 -0.52 8.56
C GLN A 500 -2.75 -2.03 8.57
N ASP A 501 -2.51 -2.62 9.75
CA ASP A 501 -2.28 -4.07 9.89
C ASP A 501 -3.54 -4.89 9.63
N GLN A 502 -4.76 -4.40 9.93
CA GLN A 502 -5.99 -5.08 9.53
C GLN A 502 -6.19 -5.03 8.01
N LEU A 503 -5.97 -3.88 7.37
CA LEU A 503 -6.01 -3.78 5.91
C LEU A 503 -4.99 -4.73 5.26
N ALA A 504 -3.75 -4.76 5.74
CA ALA A 504 -2.73 -5.68 5.26
C ALA A 504 -3.10 -7.16 5.51
N ALA A 505 -3.53 -7.52 6.73
CA ALA A 505 -3.85 -8.91 7.08
C ALA A 505 -5.06 -9.46 6.29
N LYS A 506 -6.05 -8.63 5.95
CA LYS A 506 -7.21 -9.05 5.14
C LYS A 506 -7.00 -8.88 3.64
N GLY A 507 -6.16 -7.95 3.22
CA GLY A 507 -5.85 -7.70 1.80
C GLY A 507 -4.74 -8.59 1.21
N SER A 508 -3.72 -8.91 2.01
CA SER A 508 -2.52 -9.62 1.55
C SER A 508 -2.83 -11.02 1.02
N ARG A 509 -2.27 -11.34 -0.15
CA ARG A 509 -2.34 -12.68 -0.77
C ARG A 509 -1.00 -13.42 -0.64
N GLY A 510 0.00 -12.77 -0.03
CA GLY A 510 1.40 -13.19 -0.09
C GLY A 510 2.02 -12.87 -1.45
N ALA A 511 3.34 -13.04 -1.59
CA ALA A 511 4.05 -12.61 -2.79
C ALA A 511 3.55 -13.31 -4.08
N ILE A 512 3.50 -12.55 -5.18
CA ILE A 512 3.28 -13.08 -6.54
C ILE A 512 4.32 -14.18 -6.84
N VAL A 513 3.89 -15.28 -7.45
CA VAL A 513 4.78 -16.37 -7.85
C VAL A 513 5.67 -15.89 -8.99
N LYS A 514 6.97 -16.13 -8.87
CA LYS A 514 8.00 -15.71 -9.84
C LYS A 514 8.40 -16.86 -10.76
N LYS A 515 8.68 -16.54 -12.03
CA LYS A 515 8.93 -17.48 -13.13
C LYS A 515 10.28 -18.20 -13.02
N LYS A 516 10.30 -19.49 -13.34
CA LYS A 516 11.50 -20.33 -13.34
C LYS A 516 11.64 -21.19 -14.60
N ASP A 517 12.87 -21.62 -14.88
CA ASP A 517 13.16 -22.64 -15.90
C ASP A 517 13.08 -24.08 -15.35
N ASP A 518 13.20 -25.07 -16.24
CA ASP A 518 13.21 -26.52 -15.92
C ASP A 518 14.34 -26.93 -14.95
N ASP A 519 15.43 -26.16 -14.89
CA ASP A 519 16.58 -26.39 -13.99
C ASP A 519 16.40 -25.70 -12.62
N GLY A 520 15.35 -24.87 -12.45
CA GLY A 520 14.97 -24.20 -11.20
C GLY A 520 15.57 -22.80 -11.00
N ASN A 521 16.23 -22.24 -12.02
CA ASN A 521 16.75 -20.88 -12.02
C ASN A 521 15.63 -19.86 -12.20
N TRP A 522 15.82 -18.64 -11.69
CA TRP A 522 14.95 -17.50 -11.98
C TRP A 522 15.13 -17.03 -13.42
N VAL A 523 14.06 -16.63 -14.09
CA VAL A 523 14.10 -16.10 -15.47
C VAL A 523 13.26 -14.84 -15.65
N ASP A 524 13.66 -14.02 -16.61
CA ASP A 524 12.93 -12.81 -17.00
C ASP A 524 11.69 -13.11 -17.88
N ALA A 525 11.09 -12.06 -18.45
CA ALA A 525 9.97 -12.17 -19.38
C ALA A 525 10.34 -12.98 -20.63
N ASN A 526 11.54 -12.76 -21.19
CA ASN A 526 12.06 -13.47 -22.36
C ASN A 526 12.38 -14.95 -22.08
N GLY A 527 12.59 -15.32 -20.81
CA GLY A 527 13.08 -16.64 -20.40
C GLY A 527 14.59 -16.73 -20.25
N ASP A 528 15.31 -15.61 -20.27
CA ASP A 528 16.74 -15.54 -20.00
C ASP A 528 16.99 -15.60 -18.47
N PRO A 529 17.97 -16.39 -17.98
CA PRO A 529 18.24 -16.52 -16.55
C PRO A 529 18.74 -15.23 -15.88
N VAL A 530 18.21 -14.94 -14.69
CA VAL A 530 18.54 -13.77 -13.85
C VAL A 530 19.13 -14.19 -12.50
N GLU A 531 19.77 -13.25 -11.79
CA GLU A 531 20.52 -13.56 -10.56
C GLU A 531 19.66 -13.52 -9.27
N THR A 532 18.49 -12.88 -9.30
CA THR A 532 17.60 -12.68 -8.12
C THR A 532 16.12 -12.96 -8.42
N GLU A 533 15.31 -13.20 -7.38
CA GLU A 533 13.84 -13.42 -7.50
C GLU A 533 13.12 -12.14 -7.96
N ASP A 534 13.64 -10.96 -7.58
CA ASP A 534 13.06 -9.65 -7.90
C ASP A 534 13.16 -9.35 -9.40
N GLN A 535 14.29 -9.70 -10.03
CA GLN A 535 14.55 -9.61 -11.46
C GLN A 535 13.72 -10.59 -12.31
N ALA A 536 13.09 -11.60 -11.70
CA ALA A 536 12.29 -12.57 -12.42
C ALA A 536 10.95 -11.96 -12.85
N ALA A 537 10.42 -12.39 -14.00
CA ALA A 537 9.04 -12.09 -14.36
C ALA A 537 8.07 -12.82 -13.40
N PRO A 538 6.81 -12.37 -13.28
CA PRO A 538 5.75 -13.20 -12.74
C PRO A 538 5.66 -14.55 -13.48
N ALA A 539 5.38 -15.61 -12.73
CA ALA A 539 4.82 -16.82 -13.31
C ALA A 539 3.35 -16.54 -13.67
N VAL A 540 2.86 -17.19 -14.73
CA VAL A 540 1.46 -17.09 -15.17
C VAL A 540 0.81 -18.46 -15.17
N ASP A 541 -0.51 -18.49 -15.00
CA ASP A 541 -1.35 -19.70 -15.00
C ASP A 541 -1.68 -20.21 -16.43
N GLU A 542 -2.69 -21.08 -16.57
CA GLU A 542 -3.11 -21.60 -17.87
C GLU A 542 -3.93 -20.60 -18.72
N ASP A 543 -4.53 -19.57 -18.11
CA ASP A 543 -5.27 -18.50 -18.78
C ASP A 543 -4.36 -17.28 -19.11
N GLY A 544 -3.21 -17.16 -18.46
CA GLY A 544 -2.19 -16.14 -18.68
C GLY A 544 -2.05 -15.10 -17.55
N TYR A 545 -2.73 -15.29 -16.42
CA TYR A 545 -2.69 -14.34 -15.30
C TYR A 545 -1.51 -14.63 -14.36
N SER A 546 -0.89 -13.57 -13.84
CA SER A 546 -0.02 -13.65 -12.68
C SER A 546 -0.82 -14.06 -11.45
N TYR A 547 -0.23 -14.86 -10.56
CA TYR A 547 -0.93 -15.41 -9.40
C TYR A 547 -0.07 -15.38 -8.13
N PHE A 548 -0.73 -15.33 -6.97
CA PHE A 548 -0.12 -15.23 -5.64
C PHE A 548 0.24 -16.60 -5.05
N LYS A 549 1.16 -16.62 -4.08
CA LYS A 549 1.45 -17.82 -3.27
C LYS A 549 0.25 -18.27 -2.41
N ASN A 550 -0.71 -17.38 -2.14
CA ASN A 550 -1.93 -17.60 -1.35
C ASN A 550 -1.65 -18.29 0.01
N ASP A 551 -0.58 -17.87 0.67
CA ASP A 551 -0.08 -18.44 1.93
C ASP A 551 -0.55 -17.68 3.18
N ASN A 552 -1.09 -16.47 3.05
CA ASN A 552 -1.86 -15.80 4.12
C ASN A 552 -3.20 -16.54 4.37
N ASP A 553 -3.41 -17.08 5.57
CA ASP A 553 -4.68 -17.74 5.96
C ASP A 553 -5.77 -16.76 6.43
N ASP A 554 -5.41 -15.54 6.83
CA ASP A 554 -6.33 -14.48 7.29
C ASP A 554 -6.94 -13.64 6.14
N ALA A 555 -6.43 -13.83 4.91
CA ALA A 555 -6.85 -13.11 3.72
C ALA A 555 -8.36 -13.20 3.49
N ALA A 556 -9.02 -12.06 3.26
CA ALA A 556 -10.45 -12.03 3.00
C ALA A 556 -10.83 -12.86 1.76
N LEU A 557 -9.96 -12.86 0.75
CA LEU A 557 -10.06 -13.61 -0.51
C LEU A 557 -9.42 -15.01 -0.48
N LYS A 558 -9.03 -15.57 0.69
CA LYS A 558 -8.28 -16.85 0.80
C LYS A 558 -8.80 -17.98 -0.12
N ASN A 559 -10.11 -18.17 -0.14
CA ASN A 559 -10.78 -19.25 -0.88
C ASN A 559 -11.20 -18.88 -2.32
N TYR A 560 -10.80 -17.70 -2.82
CA TYR A 560 -10.99 -17.27 -4.22
C TYR A 560 -9.71 -17.52 -5.02
N GLU A 561 -9.83 -17.48 -6.35
CA GLU A 561 -8.75 -17.75 -7.31
C GLU A 561 -7.49 -16.91 -7.06
N ASP A 562 -6.31 -17.52 -7.25
CA ASP A 562 -5.02 -16.93 -6.84
C ASP A 562 -4.48 -15.84 -7.77
N TYR A 563 -5.15 -15.53 -8.89
CA TYR A 563 -4.95 -14.27 -9.64
C TYR A 563 -5.77 -13.08 -9.11
N MET A 564 -6.69 -13.30 -8.14
CA MET A 564 -7.53 -12.22 -7.59
C MET A 564 -6.83 -11.49 -6.44
N MET A 565 -6.92 -10.16 -6.47
CA MET A 565 -6.46 -9.26 -5.40
C MET A 565 -7.53 -8.27 -4.96
N THR A 566 -7.22 -7.51 -3.92
CA THR A 566 -8.05 -6.42 -3.42
C THR A 566 -7.20 -5.18 -3.14
N ALA A 567 -7.84 -4.02 -3.12
CA ALA A 567 -7.28 -2.76 -2.66
C ALA A 567 -8.27 -2.07 -1.72
N MET A 568 -7.74 -1.41 -0.69
CA MET A 568 -8.53 -0.82 0.39
C MET A 568 -7.95 0.51 0.87
N VAL A 569 -8.80 1.48 1.18
CA VAL A 569 -8.42 2.74 1.84
C VAL A 569 -9.42 3.05 2.94
N ALA A 570 -8.91 3.43 4.11
CA ALA A 570 -9.66 3.75 5.31
C ALA A 570 -9.42 5.21 5.72
N ILE A 571 -10.49 6.00 5.88
CA ILE A 571 -10.44 7.45 6.12
C ILE A 571 -11.36 7.83 7.30
N ASP A 572 -10.84 8.64 8.22
CA ASP A 572 -11.62 9.28 9.28
C ASP A 572 -12.56 10.37 8.70
N PRO A 573 -13.88 10.28 8.89
CA PRO A 573 -14.82 11.26 8.37
C PRO A 573 -14.69 12.66 9.01
N GLU A 574 -14.37 12.76 10.31
CA GLU A 574 -14.31 14.04 11.04
C GLU A 574 -13.06 14.86 10.70
N THR A 575 -11.94 14.21 10.36
CA THR A 575 -10.65 14.88 10.11
C THR A 575 -10.13 14.81 8.68
N GLY A 576 -10.56 13.82 7.89
CA GLY A 576 -9.93 13.50 6.60
C GLY A 576 -8.60 12.75 6.72
N ASP A 577 -8.22 12.31 7.93
CA ASP A 577 -7.02 11.49 8.14
C ASP A 577 -7.14 10.16 7.36
N ILE A 578 -6.17 9.87 6.49
CA ILE A 578 -6.06 8.52 5.91
C ILE A 578 -5.44 7.63 7.00
N LEU A 579 -6.29 6.83 7.66
CA LEU A 579 -5.89 5.96 8.77
C LEU A 579 -5.30 4.63 8.30
N GLY A 580 -5.57 4.21 7.07
CA GLY A 580 -4.96 3.01 6.47
C GLY A 580 -5.07 3.00 4.94
N TYR A 581 -4.05 2.44 4.29
CA TYR A 581 -3.93 2.43 2.83
C TYR A 581 -3.27 1.12 2.34
N TYR A 582 -3.97 0.34 1.51
CA TYR A 582 -3.48 -0.92 0.98
C TYR A 582 -3.75 -1.02 -0.53
N GLY A 583 -2.71 -0.75 -1.33
CA GLY A 583 -2.71 -0.92 -2.79
C GLY A 583 -2.17 -2.28 -3.27
N GLY A 584 -1.62 -3.10 -2.36
CA GLY A 584 -0.96 -4.38 -2.67
C GLY A 584 0.24 -4.68 -1.76
N ASP A 585 0.79 -5.90 -1.89
CA ASP A 585 1.85 -6.45 -1.02
C ASP A 585 3.29 -5.93 -1.30
N ASN A 586 3.46 -4.99 -2.24
CA ASN A 586 4.76 -4.41 -2.61
C ASN A 586 4.58 -2.94 -2.96
N GLY A 587 5.15 -2.02 -2.17
CA GLY A 587 5.07 -0.58 -2.38
C GLY A 587 5.95 -0.02 -3.49
N PHE A 588 6.69 -0.88 -4.20
CA PHE A 588 7.29 -0.61 -5.52
C PHE A 588 6.56 -1.36 -6.65
N GLY A 589 5.33 -1.81 -6.39
CA GLY A 589 4.46 -2.50 -7.35
C GLY A 589 3.53 -1.52 -8.06
N VAL A 590 2.44 -2.06 -8.62
CA VAL A 590 1.32 -1.23 -9.12
C VAL A 590 0.39 -0.94 -7.94
N ASP A 591 0.18 0.34 -7.62
CA ASP A 591 -0.77 0.75 -6.60
C ASP A 591 -2.22 0.61 -7.10
N LYS A 592 -2.95 -0.39 -6.59
CA LYS A 592 -4.38 -0.59 -6.89
C LYS A 592 -5.34 0.24 -6.03
N ALA A 593 -4.84 1.00 -5.06
CA ALA A 593 -5.65 1.94 -4.29
C ALA A 593 -5.64 3.37 -4.87
N GLY A 594 -4.56 3.71 -5.57
CA GLY A 594 -4.26 5.08 -6.02
C GLY A 594 -4.77 5.47 -7.41
N PRO A 595 -4.57 6.74 -7.80
CA PRO A 595 -4.99 7.27 -9.10
C PRO A 595 -4.15 6.75 -10.29
N GLU A 596 -3.09 5.98 -10.05
CA GLU A 596 -2.25 5.38 -11.10
C GLU A 596 -2.86 4.12 -11.74
N SER A 597 -3.63 3.35 -10.97
CA SER A 597 -4.41 2.20 -11.46
C SER A 597 -5.90 2.35 -11.10
N PRO A 598 -6.59 3.37 -11.62
CA PRO A 598 -7.98 3.65 -11.27
C PRO A 598 -8.92 2.59 -11.87
N HIS A 599 -10.00 2.27 -11.15
CA HIS A 599 -10.96 1.22 -11.53
C HIS A 599 -12.38 1.80 -11.70
N PRO A 600 -13.19 1.34 -12.69
CA PRO A 600 -14.61 1.71 -12.84
C PRO A 600 -15.38 1.54 -11.53
N SER A 601 -15.74 2.66 -10.90
CA SER A 601 -16.45 2.70 -9.60
C SER A 601 -17.84 2.04 -9.65
N SER A 602 -18.43 1.99 -10.85
CA SER A 602 -19.72 1.37 -11.12
C SER A 602 -20.80 1.93 -10.16
N SER A 603 -21.70 1.07 -9.70
CA SER A 603 -22.89 1.43 -8.94
C SER A 603 -22.62 2.01 -7.55
N THR A 604 -21.36 2.12 -7.10
CA THR A 604 -21.00 2.92 -5.92
C THR A 604 -21.18 4.42 -6.18
N PHE A 605 -20.98 4.85 -7.43
CA PHE A 605 -21.14 6.25 -7.87
C PHE A 605 -22.58 6.76 -7.77
N LYS A 606 -23.57 5.84 -7.73
CA LYS A 606 -25.01 6.16 -7.65
C LYS A 606 -25.39 6.92 -6.38
N MET A 607 -24.55 6.90 -5.33
CA MET A 607 -24.76 7.73 -4.15
C MET A 607 -24.56 9.23 -4.46
N ILE A 608 -23.63 9.57 -5.36
CA ILE A 608 -23.38 10.96 -5.83
C ILE A 608 -24.52 11.42 -6.74
N THR A 609 -24.97 10.55 -7.65
CA THR A 609 -26.15 10.76 -8.50
C THR A 609 -27.41 11.00 -7.65
N ALA A 610 -27.60 10.21 -6.58
CA ALA A 610 -28.71 10.40 -5.65
C ALA A 610 -28.57 11.68 -4.82
N ALA A 611 -27.35 12.04 -4.37
CA ALA A 611 -27.07 13.31 -3.70
C ALA A 611 -27.50 14.50 -4.57
N THR A 612 -27.13 14.45 -5.86
CA THR A 612 -27.48 15.48 -6.85
C THR A 612 -29.00 15.65 -6.98
N ALA A 613 -29.76 14.57 -7.14
CA ALA A 613 -31.22 14.63 -7.23
C ALA A 613 -31.87 15.17 -5.93
N LEU A 614 -31.36 14.75 -4.78
CA LEU A 614 -31.88 15.15 -3.46
C LEU A 614 -31.63 16.64 -3.17
N ASP A 615 -30.45 17.16 -3.50
CA ASP A 615 -30.13 18.60 -3.36
C ASP A 615 -31.03 19.46 -4.27
N GLN A 616 -31.22 19.03 -5.52
CA GLN A 616 -32.09 19.71 -6.48
C GLN A 616 -33.60 19.61 -6.13
N GLY A 617 -33.94 18.93 -5.03
CA GLY A 617 -35.24 19.02 -4.39
C GLY A 617 -36.16 17.82 -4.63
N ASP A 618 -35.66 16.73 -5.22
CA ASP A 618 -36.33 15.43 -5.11
C ASP A 618 -36.19 14.88 -3.68
N SER A 619 -37.13 14.03 -3.26
CA SER A 619 -37.03 13.23 -2.04
C SER A 619 -36.55 11.80 -2.31
N ILE A 620 -36.09 11.10 -1.27
CA ILE A 620 -35.85 9.64 -1.32
C ILE A 620 -37.09 8.81 -1.70
N ASN A 621 -38.28 9.43 -1.62
CA ASN A 621 -39.59 8.86 -1.91
C ASN A 621 -40.12 9.24 -3.32
N SER A 622 -39.38 10.05 -4.10
CA SER A 622 -39.70 10.43 -5.48
C SER A 622 -39.62 9.22 -6.42
N TRP A 623 -40.43 9.22 -7.49
CA TRP A 623 -40.65 8.05 -8.35
C TRP A 623 -40.06 8.19 -9.75
N PHE A 624 -39.46 7.11 -10.22
CA PHE A 624 -38.71 7.05 -11.47
C PHE A 624 -39.17 5.89 -12.35
N ASN A 625 -39.10 6.08 -13.66
CA ASN A 625 -39.20 5.01 -14.64
C ASN A 625 -37.89 4.22 -14.61
N ALA A 626 -37.97 2.97 -14.17
CA ALA A 626 -36.83 2.08 -13.98
C ALA A 626 -36.76 0.98 -15.05
N ASP A 627 -37.22 1.30 -16.26
CA ASP A 627 -37.38 0.34 -17.36
C ASP A 627 -36.08 -0.31 -17.80
N SER A 628 -36.18 -1.54 -18.31
CA SER A 628 -35.06 -2.20 -18.95
C SER A 628 -35.56 -3.15 -20.04
N PRO A 629 -35.17 -2.98 -21.32
CA PRO A 629 -34.44 -1.81 -21.86
C PRO A 629 -35.28 -0.52 -21.84
N ARG A 630 -34.63 0.64 -21.61
CA ARG A 630 -35.24 1.98 -21.74
C ARG A 630 -34.59 2.76 -22.89
N GLN A 631 -35.39 3.44 -23.71
CA GLN A 631 -34.92 4.40 -24.71
C GLN A 631 -34.73 5.79 -24.07
N PHE A 632 -33.75 6.55 -24.56
CA PHE A 632 -33.48 7.95 -24.20
C PHE A 632 -33.00 8.68 -25.45
N ASP A 633 -33.45 9.91 -25.68
CA ASP A 633 -33.07 10.67 -26.87
C ASP A 633 -31.56 10.98 -26.87
N SER A 634 -30.95 11.17 -25.70
CA SER A 634 -29.50 11.36 -25.57
C SER A 634 -28.63 10.15 -25.97
N LEU A 635 -29.19 8.96 -26.17
CA LEU A 635 -28.44 7.76 -26.59
C LEU A 635 -28.24 7.63 -28.11
N THR A 636 -28.92 8.43 -28.95
CA THR A 636 -28.98 8.20 -30.39
C THR A 636 -28.11 9.20 -31.17
N ASP A 637 -27.11 8.71 -31.92
CA ASP A 637 -26.30 9.57 -32.81
C ASP A 637 -26.68 9.43 -34.28
N ASP A 638 -27.65 10.26 -34.70
CA ASP A 638 -28.12 10.41 -36.08
C ASP A 638 -27.02 10.86 -37.08
N GLU A 639 -25.95 11.54 -36.64
CA GLU A 639 -24.87 11.99 -37.55
C GLU A 639 -23.86 10.87 -37.84
N ALA A 640 -23.67 9.96 -36.87
CA ALA A 640 -22.79 8.80 -37.00
C ALA A 640 -23.53 7.50 -37.42
N GLU A 641 -24.86 7.48 -37.38
CA GLU A 641 -25.72 6.28 -37.45
C GLU A 641 -25.37 5.22 -36.36
N THR A 642 -25.09 5.69 -35.14
CA THR A 642 -24.68 4.84 -33.99
C THR A 642 -25.50 5.10 -32.72
N CYS A 643 -25.34 4.22 -31.73
CA CYS A 643 -25.79 4.45 -30.36
C CYS A 643 -24.62 4.86 -29.47
N ILE A 644 -24.83 5.84 -28.61
CA ILE A 644 -23.91 6.23 -27.54
C ILE A 644 -24.12 5.24 -26.39
N GLY A 645 -23.44 4.09 -26.48
CA GLY A 645 -23.61 2.96 -25.56
C GLY A 645 -24.48 1.85 -26.17
N GLY A 646 -25.54 1.45 -25.46
CA GLY A 646 -26.30 0.24 -25.79
C GLY A 646 -27.39 0.38 -26.86
N GLY A 647 -27.73 -0.75 -27.51
CA GLY A 647 -28.85 -0.86 -28.44
C GLY A 647 -28.41 -1.16 -29.87
N THR A 648 -29.24 -0.81 -30.84
CA THR A 648 -28.87 -0.89 -32.27
C THR A 648 -29.60 0.22 -33.00
N TYR A 649 -28.85 1.17 -33.56
CA TYR A 649 -29.40 2.37 -34.20
C TYR A 649 -30.50 2.03 -35.22
N PRO A 650 -31.67 2.70 -35.18
CA PRO A 650 -32.02 3.84 -34.32
C PRO A 650 -32.58 3.46 -32.93
N ASP A 651 -32.80 2.18 -32.63
CA ASP A 651 -33.36 1.70 -31.36
C ASP A 651 -32.28 1.63 -30.26
N CYS A 652 -31.76 2.79 -29.86
CA CYS A 652 -30.74 2.92 -28.83
C CYS A 652 -31.34 2.81 -27.41
N THR A 653 -30.75 1.97 -26.55
CA THR A 653 -31.34 1.60 -25.26
C THR A 653 -30.32 1.31 -24.16
N LEU A 654 -30.58 1.82 -22.96
CA LEU A 654 -29.88 1.45 -21.73
C LEU A 654 -30.61 0.30 -21.00
N ARG A 655 -29.89 -0.46 -20.16
CA ARG A 655 -30.42 -1.61 -19.41
C ARG A 655 -30.00 -1.64 -17.95
N ASN A 656 -30.83 -2.28 -17.12
CA ASN A 656 -30.55 -2.61 -15.73
C ASN A 656 -29.88 -3.98 -15.65
N GLY A 657 -28.60 -4.04 -16.04
CA GLY A 657 -27.87 -5.29 -16.25
C GLY A 657 -28.52 -6.15 -17.33
N SER A 658 -28.72 -7.43 -17.05
CA SER A 658 -29.39 -8.39 -17.94
C SER A 658 -30.93 -8.30 -17.92
N GLN A 659 -31.53 -7.48 -17.06
CA GLN A 659 -32.98 -7.47 -16.80
C GLN A 659 -33.78 -7.05 -18.03
N GLN A 660 -34.92 -7.72 -18.25
CA GLN A 660 -35.97 -7.31 -19.17
C GLN A 660 -37.28 -7.22 -18.36
N LYS A 661 -37.51 -6.06 -17.73
CA LYS A 661 -38.66 -5.82 -16.86
C LYS A 661 -39.09 -4.36 -16.96
N ASP A 662 -40.39 -4.18 -17.08
CA ASP A 662 -41.14 -2.95 -16.85
C ASP A 662 -41.14 -2.62 -15.34
N LEU A 663 -40.69 -1.42 -14.96
CA LEU A 663 -40.49 -1.04 -13.55
C LEU A 663 -40.76 0.44 -13.30
N GLU A 664 -41.35 0.73 -12.15
CA GLU A 664 -41.44 2.06 -11.55
C GLU A 664 -40.95 1.91 -10.10
N LEU A 665 -40.05 2.78 -9.64
CA LEU A 665 -39.38 2.63 -8.35
C LEU A 665 -39.23 3.99 -7.66
N THR A 666 -39.13 4.01 -6.32
CA THR A 666 -38.66 5.20 -5.62
C THR A 666 -37.15 5.41 -5.83
N LEU A 667 -36.63 6.60 -5.56
CA LEU A 667 -35.18 6.83 -5.49
C LEU A 667 -34.50 5.86 -4.51
N THR A 668 -35.11 5.61 -3.34
CA THR A 668 -34.66 4.59 -2.38
C THR A 668 -34.51 3.22 -3.03
N ASP A 669 -35.55 2.73 -3.71
CA ASP A 669 -35.56 1.40 -4.32
C ASP A 669 -34.62 1.32 -5.54
N ALA A 670 -34.50 2.41 -6.32
CA ALA A 670 -33.61 2.51 -7.47
C ALA A 670 -32.13 2.43 -7.08
N VAL A 671 -31.74 3.08 -5.97
CA VAL A 671 -30.38 2.98 -5.40
C VAL A 671 -30.17 1.62 -4.73
N ARG A 672 -31.11 1.14 -3.89
CA ARG A 672 -31.02 -0.15 -3.19
C ARG A 672 -30.91 -1.33 -4.16
N GLU A 673 -31.77 -1.40 -5.17
CA GLU A 673 -31.71 -2.41 -6.23
C GLU A 673 -30.74 -2.06 -7.37
N SER A 674 -29.97 -0.98 -7.20
CA SER A 674 -28.84 -0.64 -8.04
C SER A 674 -29.17 -0.48 -9.54
N LYS A 675 -30.34 0.07 -9.88
CA LYS A 675 -30.76 0.29 -11.28
C LYS A 675 -29.88 1.33 -11.98
N ASN A 676 -29.74 1.23 -13.30
CA ASN A 676 -29.01 2.16 -14.16
C ASN A 676 -29.94 3.21 -14.79
N THR A 677 -31.15 2.81 -15.20
CA THR A 677 -32.02 3.68 -16.00
C THR A 677 -32.59 4.90 -15.26
N PRO A 678 -33.00 4.83 -13.98
CA PRO A 678 -33.32 6.04 -13.20
C PRO A 678 -32.12 6.99 -13.08
N MET A 679 -30.92 6.45 -12.90
CA MET A 679 -29.69 7.22 -12.71
C MET A 679 -29.31 7.99 -13.99
N TYR A 680 -29.43 7.34 -15.15
CA TYR A 680 -29.23 8.00 -16.44
C TYR A 680 -30.28 9.09 -16.71
N GLY A 681 -31.55 8.86 -16.31
CA GLY A 681 -32.59 9.89 -16.35
C GLY A 681 -32.26 11.10 -15.47
N ILE A 682 -31.75 10.88 -14.25
CA ILE A 682 -31.25 11.95 -13.36
C ILE A 682 -30.17 12.77 -14.06
N ALA A 683 -29.21 12.15 -14.74
CA ALA A 683 -28.17 12.88 -15.48
C ALA A 683 -28.68 13.59 -16.75
N GLU A 684 -29.63 13.02 -17.49
CA GLU A 684 -30.25 13.69 -18.65
C GLU A 684 -31.10 14.90 -18.22
N HIS A 685 -31.70 14.86 -17.02
CA HIS A 685 -32.55 15.93 -16.49
C HIS A 685 -31.77 17.06 -15.80
N TYR A 686 -30.81 16.70 -14.93
CA TYR A 686 -30.08 17.65 -14.08
C TYR A 686 -28.68 18.02 -14.61
N GLY A 687 -28.08 17.20 -15.46
CA GLY A 687 -26.73 17.41 -16.01
C GLY A 687 -25.68 16.44 -15.47
N ALA A 688 -24.81 15.96 -16.35
CA ALA A 688 -23.63 15.15 -16.00
C ALA A 688 -22.55 16.00 -15.30
N ASP A 689 -22.52 17.29 -15.61
CA ASP A 689 -21.65 18.32 -15.04
C ASP A 689 -21.92 18.55 -13.55
N MET A 690 -23.18 18.69 -13.14
CA MET A 690 -23.52 18.88 -11.72
C MET A 690 -23.23 17.61 -10.89
N ILE A 691 -23.37 16.42 -11.47
CA ILE A 691 -22.97 15.17 -10.82
C ILE A 691 -21.45 15.12 -10.58
N LEU A 692 -20.64 15.66 -11.51
CA LEU A 692 -19.19 15.76 -11.35
C LEU A 692 -18.78 16.85 -10.35
N ASP A 693 -19.46 18.01 -10.36
CA ASP A 693 -19.29 19.08 -9.37
C ASP A 693 -19.57 18.58 -7.93
N TYR A 694 -20.57 17.71 -7.73
CA TYR A 694 -20.74 17.00 -6.46
C TYR A 694 -19.63 16.00 -6.18
N ALA A 695 -19.17 15.22 -7.17
CA ALA A 695 -18.10 14.24 -6.97
C ALA A 695 -16.79 14.92 -6.52
N ASP A 696 -16.37 15.97 -7.23
CA ASP A 696 -15.16 16.77 -6.97
C ASP A 696 -15.18 17.34 -5.54
N LYS A 697 -16.27 17.99 -5.15
CA LYS A 697 -16.47 18.54 -3.79
C LYS A 697 -16.50 17.50 -2.68
N MET A 698 -16.83 16.24 -2.99
CA MET A 698 -16.76 15.12 -2.04
C MET A 698 -15.36 14.46 -2.00
N GLY A 699 -14.40 14.97 -2.78
CA GLY A 699 -13.01 14.55 -2.81
C GLY A 699 -12.63 13.61 -3.95
N LEU A 700 -13.41 13.56 -5.05
CA LEU A 700 -13.00 12.87 -6.27
C LEU A 700 -12.14 13.79 -7.14
N SER A 701 -10.84 13.61 -7.03
CA SER A 701 -9.80 14.46 -7.63
C SER A 701 -9.46 14.07 -9.08
N VAL A 702 -9.55 12.77 -9.41
CA VAL A 702 -9.14 12.23 -10.71
C VAL A 702 -10.11 11.16 -11.22
N MET A 703 -10.40 11.22 -12.52
CA MET A 703 -10.98 10.12 -13.30
C MET A 703 -10.12 9.77 -14.51
N ASN A 704 -10.28 8.54 -15.02
CA ASN A 704 -9.65 8.07 -16.24
C ASN A 704 -10.67 7.83 -17.36
N GLN A 705 -10.23 7.88 -18.61
CA GLN A 705 -10.95 7.33 -19.76
C GLN A 705 -9.97 6.80 -20.81
N ALA A 706 -10.18 5.58 -21.29
CA ALA A 706 -9.58 5.12 -22.54
C ALA A 706 -10.32 5.76 -23.73
N ARG A 707 -9.66 6.66 -24.47
CA ARG A 707 -10.21 7.31 -25.67
C ARG A 707 -9.66 6.74 -26.96
N THR A 708 -10.52 6.75 -27.99
CA THR A 708 -10.11 6.80 -29.38
C THR A 708 -9.67 8.24 -29.70
N LEU A 709 -8.48 8.41 -30.26
CA LEU A 709 -7.94 9.68 -30.73
C LEU A 709 -7.64 9.61 -32.23
N TYR A 710 -7.51 10.76 -32.87
CA TYR A 710 -7.16 10.88 -34.28
C TYR A 710 -6.02 11.89 -34.42
N ASP A 711 -5.00 11.56 -35.22
CA ASP A 711 -3.92 12.52 -35.51
C ASP A 711 -4.25 13.43 -36.71
N SER A 712 -3.33 14.34 -37.02
CA SER A 712 -3.49 15.38 -38.06
C SER A 712 -3.75 14.88 -39.49
N ASP A 713 -3.55 13.60 -39.82
CA ASP A 713 -3.94 13.03 -41.13
C ASP A 713 -5.23 12.19 -41.09
N GLY A 714 -5.82 12.01 -39.91
CA GLY A 714 -7.01 11.21 -39.67
C GLY A 714 -6.73 9.76 -39.28
N THR A 715 -5.47 9.38 -39.07
CA THR A 715 -5.11 8.06 -38.53
C THR A 715 -5.67 7.87 -37.12
N LYS A 716 -6.38 6.75 -36.91
CA LYS A 716 -7.08 6.39 -35.67
C LYS A 716 -6.14 5.69 -34.68
N TRP A 717 -6.18 6.13 -33.42
CA TRP A 717 -5.41 5.60 -32.30
C TRP A 717 -6.36 5.22 -31.16
N ASP A 718 -6.63 3.92 -31.00
CA ASP A 718 -7.53 3.39 -29.97
C ASP A 718 -6.82 3.15 -28.62
N GLY A 719 -7.59 3.11 -27.53
CA GLY A 719 -7.11 2.69 -26.21
C GLY A 719 -6.14 3.67 -25.53
N ARG A 720 -6.18 4.95 -25.88
CA ARG A 720 -5.32 5.97 -25.25
C ARG A 720 -5.91 6.44 -23.94
N SER A 721 -5.30 5.99 -22.84
CA SER A 721 -5.63 6.39 -21.47
C SER A 721 -5.41 7.90 -21.27
N VAL A 722 -6.46 8.61 -20.83
CA VAL A 722 -6.44 10.03 -20.46
C VAL A 722 -6.87 10.14 -19.01
N ASN A 723 -6.07 10.80 -18.19
CA ASN A 723 -6.40 11.20 -16.82
C ASN A 723 -7.01 12.61 -16.83
N TYR A 724 -8.13 12.78 -16.14
CA TYR A 724 -8.85 14.03 -15.97
C TYR A 724 -8.71 14.45 -14.51
N ARG A 725 -8.06 15.59 -14.27
CA ARG A 725 -7.98 16.21 -12.95
C ARG A 725 -9.06 17.28 -12.85
N PHE A 726 -9.89 17.20 -11.81
CA PHE A 726 -10.98 18.15 -11.57
C PHE A 726 -10.50 19.33 -10.72
N TYR A 727 -11.34 20.37 -10.67
CA TYR A 727 -11.13 21.63 -9.97
C TYR A 727 -12.48 22.24 -9.56
N ASP A 728 -12.56 22.73 -8.33
CA ASP A 728 -13.74 23.32 -7.66
C ASP A 728 -14.31 24.60 -8.29
N ASN A 729 -13.79 25.00 -9.46
CA ASN A 729 -14.34 26.03 -10.35
C ASN A 729 -15.23 25.46 -11.49
N GLY A 730 -15.51 24.16 -11.51
CA GLY A 730 -16.29 23.50 -12.57
C GLY A 730 -15.49 23.24 -13.86
N THR A 731 -14.17 23.11 -13.75
CA THR A 731 -13.29 22.80 -14.89
C THR A 731 -12.42 21.58 -14.63
N TYR A 732 -11.91 20.98 -15.71
CA TYR A 732 -10.98 19.86 -15.66
C TYR A 732 -9.75 20.11 -16.53
N SER A 733 -8.64 19.43 -16.25
CA SER A 733 -7.49 19.35 -17.18
C SER A 733 -7.17 17.91 -17.57
N GLN A 734 -6.55 17.75 -18.74
CA GLN A 734 -6.19 16.44 -19.29
C GLN A 734 -4.70 16.14 -19.14
N HIS A 735 -4.42 14.90 -18.76
CA HIS A 735 -3.10 14.39 -18.39
C HIS A 735 -2.89 12.98 -18.98
N GLY A 736 -1.65 12.59 -19.20
CA GLY A 736 -1.32 11.26 -19.74
C GLY A 736 0.14 11.13 -20.14
N ALA A 737 0.57 9.89 -20.42
CA ALA A 737 1.94 9.55 -20.82
C ALA A 737 2.36 10.27 -22.12
N ALA A 738 3.08 11.39 -21.97
CA ALA A 738 3.32 12.36 -23.05
C ALA A 738 4.78 12.44 -23.52
N VAL A 739 4.99 13.07 -24.68
CA VAL A 739 6.29 13.40 -25.25
C VAL A 739 6.44 14.91 -25.50
N ASP A 740 7.69 15.38 -25.52
CA ASP A 740 8.04 16.75 -25.95
C ASP A 740 7.95 16.94 -27.47
N ALA A 741 8.18 18.16 -27.95
CA ALA A 741 8.13 18.52 -29.37
C ALA A 741 9.18 17.78 -30.23
N GLU A 742 10.25 17.28 -29.61
CA GLU A 742 11.27 16.43 -30.22
C GLU A 742 10.89 14.94 -30.23
N GLY A 743 9.82 14.55 -29.54
CA GLY A 743 9.34 13.17 -29.43
C GLY A 743 10.08 12.33 -28.40
N LYS A 744 10.69 12.95 -27.39
CA LYS A 744 11.26 12.30 -26.20
C LYS A 744 10.18 12.24 -25.10
N PRO A 745 10.08 11.14 -24.33
CA PRO A 745 9.18 11.05 -23.17
C PRO A 745 9.36 12.18 -22.17
N VAL A 746 8.24 12.72 -21.68
CA VAL A 746 8.19 13.43 -20.41
C VAL A 746 8.38 12.39 -19.30
N THR A 747 9.20 12.73 -18.32
CA THR A 747 9.55 11.80 -17.25
C THR A 747 9.35 12.43 -15.88
N ASP A 748 8.91 11.62 -14.95
CA ASP A 748 8.82 11.95 -13.52
C ASP A 748 10.23 12.23 -12.92
N PRO A 749 10.34 12.60 -11.64
CA PRO A 749 11.63 12.77 -10.96
C PRO A 749 12.49 11.49 -10.88
N SER A 750 11.89 10.31 -11.06
CA SER A 750 12.53 8.98 -11.00
C SER A 750 13.10 8.52 -12.35
N GLY A 751 12.64 9.10 -13.45
CA GLY A 751 13.00 8.75 -14.84
C GLY A 751 12.02 7.81 -15.54
N ASN A 752 10.89 7.47 -14.93
CA ASN A 752 9.78 6.75 -15.57
C ASN A 752 8.97 7.71 -16.46
N TRP A 753 8.01 7.21 -17.24
CA TRP A 753 7.08 8.09 -17.97
C TRP A 753 6.13 8.78 -16.98
N ASP A 754 6.02 10.10 -17.05
CA ASP A 754 5.03 10.85 -16.29
C ASP A 754 3.62 10.58 -16.87
N THR A 755 2.83 9.78 -16.16
CA THR A 755 1.43 9.45 -16.49
C THR A 755 0.45 10.58 -16.17
N MET A 756 0.91 11.60 -15.44
CA MET A 756 0.16 12.80 -15.07
C MET A 756 0.71 14.07 -15.76
N ALA A 757 1.51 13.91 -16.83
CA ALA A 757 2.00 15.04 -17.62
C ALA A 757 0.83 15.78 -18.30
N PRO A 758 0.75 17.12 -18.20
CA PRO A 758 -0.37 17.90 -18.77
C PRO A 758 -0.31 17.93 -20.31
N VAL A 759 -1.30 17.32 -20.96
CA VAL A 759 -1.34 17.17 -22.42
C VAL A 759 -1.90 18.40 -23.13
N GLN A 760 -1.46 18.62 -24.37
CA GLN A 760 -2.06 19.63 -25.25
C GLN A 760 -3.47 19.20 -25.68
N VAL A 761 -4.38 20.16 -25.76
CA VAL A 761 -5.77 19.98 -26.22
C VAL A 761 -6.12 21.00 -27.29
N ASP A 762 -7.10 20.68 -28.14
CA ASP A 762 -7.64 21.60 -29.14
C ASP A 762 -8.73 22.54 -28.59
N SER A 763 -9.36 23.35 -29.46
CA SER A 763 -10.46 24.26 -29.09
C SER A 763 -11.70 23.57 -28.53
N ASP A 764 -11.79 22.26 -28.77
CA ASP A 764 -12.92 21.41 -28.42
C ASP A 764 -12.53 20.37 -27.35
N CYS A 765 -11.43 20.64 -26.66
CA CYS A 765 -10.92 19.88 -25.52
C CYS A 765 -10.60 18.41 -25.85
N ASN A 766 -10.21 18.12 -27.09
CA ASN A 766 -9.69 16.81 -27.48
C ASN A 766 -8.16 16.79 -27.36
N PRO A 767 -7.54 15.72 -26.81
CA PRO A 767 -6.09 15.60 -26.73
C PRO A 767 -5.40 15.60 -28.09
N ILE A 768 -4.30 16.34 -28.19
CA ILE A 768 -3.46 16.39 -29.39
C ILE A 768 -2.36 15.33 -29.31
N VAL A 769 -2.33 14.46 -30.31
CA VAL A 769 -1.31 13.41 -30.48
C VAL A 769 -0.44 13.65 -31.71
N ASN A 770 0.79 13.13 -31.67
CA ASN A 770 1.68 13.13 -32.83
C ASN A 770 1.37 11.97 -33.81
N THR A 771 2.12 11.86 -34.91
CA THR A 771 1.93 10.83 -35.96
C THR A 771 2.35 9.40 -35.54
N LYS A 772 2.48 9.13 -34.24
CA LYS A 772 2.58 7.80 -33.61
C LYS A 772 1.46 7.58 -32.56
N GLY A 773 0.53 8.51 -32.44
CA GLY A 773 -0.48 8.54 -31.41
C GLY A 773 0.06 8.83 -30.00
N GLU A 774 1.28 9.34 -29.83
CA GLU A 774 1.82 9.74 -28.52
C GLU A 774 1.27 11.15 -28.18
N PHE A 775 0.83 11.38 -26.94
CA PHE A 775 0.36 12.71 -26.50
C PHE A 775 1.48 13.74 -26.55
N LEU A 776 1.17 14.98 -26.94
CA LEU A 776 2.11 16.10 -26.81
C LEU A 776 1.91 16.79 -25.45
N VAL A 777 3.00 17.02 -24.72
CA VAL A 777 2.96 17.84 -23.49
C VAL A 777 2.81 19.32 -23.80
N THR A 778 2.15 20.07 -22.92
CA THR A 778 2.02 21.54 -23.02
C THR A 778 3.38 22.25 -23.03
N GLU A 779 3.54 23.30 -23.86
CA GLU A 779 4.84 23.99 -24.06
C GLU A 779 5.46 24.54 -22.77
N ASP A 780 4.62 24.91 -21.80
CA ASP A 780 5.00 25.48 -20.50
C ASP A 780 5.01 24.43 -19.36
N ASN A 781 4.69 23.17 -19.64
CA ASN A 781 4.31 22.12 -18.67
C ASN A 781 3.24 22.60 -17.66
N LYS A 782 2.15 23.20 -18.18
CA LYS A 782 1.02 23.74 -17.42
C LYS A 782 -0.29 23.16 -17.91
N PRO A 783 -1.17 22.67 -17.04
CA PRO A 783 -2.48 22.19 -17.44
C PRO A 783 -3.28 23.24 -18.23
N VAL A 784 -3.97 22.79 -19.28
CA VAL A 784 -5.02 23.56 -19.95
C VAL A 784 -6.35 23.09 -19.37
N THR A 785 -7.13 24.03 -18.83
CA THR A 785 -8.44 23.78 -18.24
C THR A 785 -9.55 23.84 -19.30
N CYS A 786 -10.54 22.97 -19.15
CA CYS A 786 -11.72 22.83 -19.99
C CYS A 786 -12.97 22.85 -19.10
N ASP A 787 -14.02 23.54 -19.54
CA ASP A 787 -15.29 23.64 -18.82
C ASP A 787 -16.06 22.30 -18.90
N ILE A 788 -16.65 21.85 -17.79
CA ILE A 788 -17.46 20.61 -17.74
C ILE A 788 -18.86 20.89 -18.31
N GLY A 789 -19.44 19.97 -19.10
CA GLY A 789 -20.81 20.01 -19.61
C GLY A 789 -21.01 20.85 -20.88
N ASP A 790 -20.27 21.95 -21.02
CA ASP A 790 -20.40 22.92 -22.12
C ASP A 790 -20.02 22.35 -23.52
N LYS A 791 -19.52 21.11 -23.59
CA LYS A 791 -19.11 20.41 -24.82
C LYS A 791 -20.09 19.33 -25.32
N GLY A 792 -21.18 19.05 -24.61
CA GLY A 792 -22.22 18.11 -25.05
C GLY A 792 -21.66 16.73 -25.42
N ARG A 793 -21.91 16.23 -26.64
CA ARG A 793 -21.39 14.93 -27.11
C ARG A 793 -19.86 14.86 -27.28
N THR A 794 -19.16 15.99 -27.22
CA THR A 794 -17.68 16.03 -27.24
C THR A 794 -17.07 16.18 -25.85
N ASP A 795 -17.90 16.28 -24.81
CA ASP A 795 -17.45 16.17 -23.42
C ASP A 795 -16.91 14.74 -23.17
N PRO A 796 -15.77 14.57 -22.46
CA PRO A 796 -15.33 13.26 -22.00
C PRO A 796 -16.38 12.53 -21.15
N PHE A 797 -17.17 13.27 -20.37
CA PHE A 797 -18.17 12.76 -19.44
C PHE A 797 -19.59 12.99 -19.94
N TYR A 798 -20.32 11.89 -20.12
CA TYR A 798 -21.72 11.90 -20.56
C TYR A 798 -22.61 11.25 -19.50
N ASN A 799 -23.93 11.21 -19.72
CA ASN A 799 -24.95 10.70 -18.77
C ASN A 799 -24.70 9.29 -18.17
N HIS A 800 -23.75 8.52 -18.72
CA HIS A 800 -23.23 7.27 -18.15
C HIS A 800 -22.41 7.46 -16.84
N ILE A 801 -21.96 8.68 -16.55
CA ILE A 801 -21.29 9.04 -15.29
C ILE A 801 -22.16 8.68 -14.08
N ALA A 802 -23.48 8.79 -14.23
CA ALA A 802 -24.50 8.55 -13.21
C ALA A 802 -24.48 7.15 -12.57
N PHE A 803 -23.79 6.19 -13.19
CA PHE A 803 -23.59 4.83 -12.68
C PHE A 803 -22.14 4.36 -12.72
N GLY A 804 -21.17 5.29 -12.74
CA GLY A 804 -19.76 5.01 -12.50
C GLY A 804 -19.04 4.26 -13.61
N GLN A 805 -19.35 4.54 -14.89
CA GLN A 805 -18.60 3.95 -16.01
C GLN A 805 -17.09 4.30 -15.99
N TYR A 806 -16.75 5.47 -15.46
CA TYR A 806 -15.42 6.05 -15.55
C TYR A 806 -14.53 5.57 -14.38
N PRO A 807 -13.32 5.06 -14.64
CA PRO A 807 -12.41 4.68 -13.57
C PRO A 807 -11.99 5.85 -12.67
N THR A 808 -11.88 5.58 -11.37
CA THR A 808 -11.32 6.48 -10.34
C THR A 808 -10.61 5.64 -9.26
N SER A 809 -9.94 6.28 -8.30
CA SER A 809 -9.14 5.59 -7.28
C SER A 809 -10.00 5.01 -6.13
N VAL A 810 -9.44 4.09 -5.35
CA VAL A 810 -10.07 3.58 -4.12
C VAL A 810 -10.06 4.65 -3.02
N ARG A 811 -9.01 5.49 -2.97
CA ARG A 811 -8.90 6.65 -2.06
C ARG A 811 -10.01 7.68 -2.29
N ASP A 812 -10.23 8.08 -3.53
CA ASP A 812 -11.23 9.07 -3.93
C ASP A 812 -12.63 8.57 -3.55
N MET A 813 -12.93 7.30 -3.83
CA MET A 813 -14.19 6.68 -3.40
C MET A 813 -14.34 6.59 -1.87
N ALA A 814 -13.25 6.36 -1.11
CA ALA A 814 -13.29 6.41 0.35
C ALA A 814 -13.59 7.83 0.87
N SER A 815 -13.02 8.86 0.24
CA SER A 815 -13.26 10.28 0.55
C SER A 815 -14.71 10.69 0.29
N VAL A 816 -15.28 10.24 -0.83
CA VAL A 816 -16.69 10.46 -1.17
C VAL A 816 -17.61 9.94 -0.08
N TYR A 817 -17.32 8.75 0.47
CA TYR A 817 -18.16 8.14 1.51
C TYR A 817 -17.85 8.66 2.92
N ALA A 818 -16.63 9.16 3.16
CA ALA A 818 -16.30 9.93 4.36
C ALA A 818 -17.13 11.22 4.43
N THR A 819 -17.28 11.94 3.32
CA THR A 819 -18.12 13.13 3.20
C THR A 819 -19.59 12.82 3.51
N ILE A 820 -20.14 11.69 3.04
CA ILE A 820 -21.52 11.27 3.38
C ILE A 820 -21.62 10.88 4.87
N ALA A 821 -20.61 10.23 5.45
CA ALA A 821 -20.57 9.82 6.85
C ALA A 821 -20.52 11.02 7.82
N ASN A 822 -19.75 12.06 7.49
CA ASN A 822 -19.65 13.32 8.23
C ASN A 822 -20.72 14.34 7.80
N ASP A 823 -21.98 13.92 7.69
CA ASP A 823 -23.13 14.81 7.46
C ASP A 823 -23.02 15.77 6.25
N GLY A 824 -22.30 15.38 5.20
CA GLY A 824 -22.10 16.21 4.01
C GLY A 824 -20.97 17.26 4.17
N VAL A 825 -20.15 17.13 5.20
CA VAL A 825 -18.95 17.94 5.43
C VAL A 825 -17.73 17.22 4.85
N TYR A 826 -17.05 17.89 3.92
CA TYR A 826 -15.80 17.44 3.31
C TYR A 826 -14.59 17.83 4.17
N ASN A 827 -13.62 16.93 4.20
CA ASN A 827 -12.29 17.13 4.74
C ASN A 827 -11.27 16.55 3.75
N GLU A 828 -10.24 17.32 3.41
CA GLU A 828 -9.22 16.93 2.44
C GLU A 828 -8.45 15.68 2.89
N SER A 829 -8.57 14.58 2.14
CA SER A 829 -7.91 13.32 2.47
C SER A 829 -6.38 13.46 2.42
N HIS A 830 -5.68 13.15 3.51
CA HIS A 830 -4.25 13.45 3.64
C HIS A 830 -3.47 12.42 4.47
N PHE A 831 -2.15 12.40 4.29
CA PHE A 831 -1.23 11.45 4.93
C PHE A 831 -0.34 12.06 6.02
N VAL A 832 -0.12 13.38 6.04
CA VAL A 832 0.80 14.05 6.98
C VAL A 832 0.05 14.73 8.11
N ALA A 833 0.06 14.14 9.30
CA ALA A 833 -0.50 14.78 10.50
C ALA A 833 0.39 15.93 11.00
N LYS A 834 1.73 15.79 10.94
CA LYS A 834 2.68 16.79 11.45
C LYS A 834 4.09 16.63 10.89
N VAL A 835 4.83 17.75 10.80
CA VAL A 835 6.28 17.77 10.52
C VAL A 835 7.04 18.53 11.61
N THR A 836 8.22 18.03 11.98
CA THR A 836 9.22 18.75 12.79
C THR A 836 10.59 18.76 12.11
N ASP A 837 11.35 19.83 12.34
CA ASP A 837 12.68 20.07 11.76
C ASP A 837 13.81 19.35 12.54
N ASN A 838 15.05 19.56 12.08
CA ASN A 838 16.25 18.96 12.66
C ASN A 838 16.76 19.62 13.96
N GLU A 839 16.04 20.62 14.48
CA GLU A 839 16.16 21.19 15.84
C GLU A 839 14.99 20.75 16.74
N GLY A 840 13.96 20.09 16.19
CA GLY A 840 12.75 19.66 16.89
C GLY A 840 11.62 20.70 16.92
N ASN A 841 11.73 21.80 16.18
CA ASN A 841 10.63 22.76 16.03
C ASN A 841 9.56 22.20 15.08
N GLU A 842 8.31 22.61 15.26
CA GLU A 842 7.21 22.29 14.32
C GLU A 842 7.35 23.13 13.05
N VAL A 843 7.33 22.48 11.88
CA VAL A 843 7.41 23.18 10.59
C VAL A 843 6.02 23.72 10.25
N PRO A 844 5.85 25.05 10.06
CA PRO A 844 4.55 25.61 9.72
C PRO A 844 4.15 25.28 8.29
N GLU A 845 2.86 25.04 8.06
CA GLU A 845 2.31 24.88 6.72
C GLU A 845 2.43 26.18 5.90
N VAL A 846 2.81 26.02 4.63
CA VAL A 846 2.79 27.05 3.59
C VAL A 846 1.41 27.10 2.93
N ASN A 847 0.81 25.93 2.69
CA ASN A 847 -0.56 25.77 2.21
C ASN A 847 -1.29 24.78 3.12
N PRO A 848 -2.26 25.22 3.95
CA PRO A 848 -3.04 24.33 4.80
C PRO A 848 -4.07 23.53 3.99
N LEU A 849 -4.59 22.47 4.59
CA LEU A 849 -5.68 21.64 4.06
C LEU A 849 -7.02 22.39 3.97
N ASN A 850 -7.89 21.97 3.05
CA ASN A 850 -9.31 22.32 3.09
C ASN A 850 -10.06 21.38 4.06
N LEU A 851 -10.57 21.91 5.17
CA LEU A 851 -11.23 21.13 6.22
C LEU A 851 -12.53 21.80 6.69
N GLY A 852 -13.56 21.00 6.91
CA GLY A 852 -14.85 21.45 7.45
C GLY A 852 -15.77 22.13 6.43
N GLU A 853 -15.67 21.82 5.15
CA GLU A 853 -16.52 22.43 4.12
C GLU A 853 -17.85 21.67 3.95
N GLN A 854 -18.98 22.33 4.22
CA GLN A 854 -20.31 21.74 4.03
C GLN A 854 -20.68 21.74 2.53
N VAL A 855 -20.41 20.63 1.84
CA VAL A 855 -20.58 20.48 0.38
C VAL A 855 -21.92 19.86 -0.03
N ILE A 856 -22.54 19.09 0.87
CA ILE A 856 -23.89 18.54 0.72
C ILE A 856 -24.69 18.96 1.97
N ASP A 857 -25.99 19.27 1.83
CA ASP A 857 -26.83 19.56 3.00
C ASP A 857 -26.91 18.35 3.94
N LYS A 858 -26.83 18.60 5.25
CA LYS A 858 -26.90 17.54 6.27
C LYS A 858 -28.13 16.64 6.12
N GLY A 859 -29.29 17.18 5.74
CA GLY A 859 -30.50 16.39 5.51
C GLY A 859 -30.36 15.42 4.34
N VAL A 860 -29.73 15.86 3.24
CA VAL A 860 -29.39 15.01 2.09
C VAL A 860 -28.40 13.92 2.52
N ALA A 861 -27.38 14.25 3.31
CA ALA A 861 -26.44 13.27 3.85
C ALA A 861 -27.13 12.24 4.77
N ARG A 862 -28.05 12.66 5.66
CA ARG A 862 -28.85 11.74 6.52
C ARG A 862 -29.74 10.81 5.71
N ASP A 863 -30.34 11.31 4.63
CA ASP A 863 -31.16 10.53 3.72
C ASP A 863 -30.32 9.50 2.93
N LEU A 864 -29.10 9.87 2.50
CA LEU A 864 -28.15 8.94 1.86
C LEU A 864 -27.61 7.88 2.82
N GLN A 865 -27.23 8.27 4.05
CA GLN A 865 -26.83 7.35 5.13
C GLN A 865 -27.92 6.30 5.34
N TRP A 866 -29.19 6.70 5.42
CA TRP A 866 -30.31 5.76 5.56
C TRP A 866 -30.51 4.86 4.35
N VAL A 867 -30.54 5.42 3.12
CA VAL A 867 -30.70 4.61 1.89
C VAL A 867 -29.58 3.56 1.76
N GLY A 868 -28.33 3.91 2.10
CA GLY A 868 -27.20 2.98 2.09
C GLY A 868 -27.22 1.94 3.23
N SER A 869 -27.90 2.20 4.35
CA SER A 869 -28.02 1.23 5.47
C SER A 869 -28.87 -0.01 5.12
N GLU A 870 -29.75 0.12 4.12
CA GLU A 870 -30.51 -0.99 3.54
C GLU A 870 -29.69 -1.83 2.54
N ILE A 871 -28.40 -1.50 2.29
CA ILE A 871 -27.53 -2.12 1.28
C ILE A 871 -26.34 -2.84 1.94
N GLY A 872 -26.56 -4.07 2.39
CA GLY A 872 -25.53 -5.00 2.85
C GLY A 872 -25.16 -6.07 1.82
N GLY A 873 -24.39 -7.08 2.24
CA GLY A 873 -24.13 -8.27 1.44
C GLY A 873 -25.33 -9.23 1.34
N GLU A 874 -25.19 -10.28 0.53
CA GLU A 874 -26.21 -11.31 0.30
C GLU A 874 -26.52 -12.20 1.52
N SER A 875 -25.64 -12.19 2.53
CA SER A 875 -25.78 -13.00 3.74
C SER A 875 -26.54 -12.28 4.85
N ALA A 876 -27.64 -12.88 5.31
CA ALA A 876 -28.46 -12.34 6.39
C ALA A 876 -27.84 -12.50 7.80
N THR A 877 -26.70 -13.19 7.95
CA THR A 877 -25.97 -13.31 9.22
C THR A 877 -24.86 -12.27 9.37
N ASP A 878 -24.38 -11.70 8.26
CA ASP A 878 -23.07 -11.04 8.22
C ASP A 878 -23.27 -9.52 8.11
N LYS A 879 -23.90 -8.95 9.16
CA LYS A 879 -24.12 -7.51 9.34
C LYS A 879 -23.44 -7.03 10.62
N LEU A 880 -22.86 -5.83 10.59
CA LEU A 880 -22.24 -5.23 11.77
C LEU A 880 -23.29 -4.95 12.86
N ASP A 881 -22.90 -5.12 14.13
CA ASP A 881 -23.72 -4.79 15.32
C ASP A 881 -23.59 -3.30 15.70
N ARG A 882 -23.51 -2.39 14.72
CA ARG A 882 -23.59 -0.93 14.85
C ARG A 882 -24.14 -0.34 13.54
N ASP A 883 -24.51 0.93 13.56
CA ASP A 883 -24.97 1.61 12.35
C ASP A 883 -23.85 1.67 11.31
N TYR A 884 -24.19 1.31 10.07
CA TYR A 884 -23.33 1.44 8.90
C TYR A 884 -24.20 1.74 7.67
N PHE A 885 -23.60 2.35 6.65
CA PHE A 885 -24.19 2.43 5.31
C PHE A 885 -23.14 2.05 4.27
N GLY A 886 -23.58 1.67 3.08
CA GLY A 886 -22.66 1.48 1.97
C GLY A 886 -23.36 1.23 0.65
N LYS A 887 -22.56 0.86 -0.36
CA LYS A 887 -23.06 0.58 -1.69
C LYS A 887 -22.18 -0.43 -2.42
N THR A 888 -22.84 -1.33 -3.12
CA THR A 888 -22.23 -2.30 -4.05
C THR A 888 -21.92 -1.67 -5.41
N GLY A 889 -20.79 -2.06 -6.00
CA GLY A 889 -20.47 -1.86 -7.41
C GLY A 889 -20.04 -3.18 -8.07
N THR A 890 -20.32 -3.33 -9.36
CA THR A 890 -19.92 -4.49 -10.17
C THR A 890 -19.75 -4.02 -11.61
N TRP A 891 -18.63 -4.34 -12.27
CA TRP A 891 -18.37 -3.93 -13.66
C TRP A 891 -18.00 -5.14 -14.52
N GLU A 892 -18.56 -5.19 -15.73
CA GLU A 892 -18.51 -6.39 -16.57
C GLU A 892 -17.16 -6.56 -17.28
N ALA A 893 -16.77 -7.81 -17.52
CA ALA A 893 -15.54 -8.17 -18.21
C ALA A 893 -15.58 -7.81 -19.71
N SER A 894 -14.41 -7.59 -20.33
CA SER A 894 -14.25 -7.09 -21.69
C SER A 894 -13.10 -7.78 -22.45
N CYS A 895 -13.12 -9.11 -22.49
CA CYS A 895 -12.17 -9.96 -23.23
C CYS A 895 -12.80 -10.61 -24.49
N GLU A 896 -11.98 -11.15 -25.42
CA GLU A 896 -12.45 -11.64 -26.74
C GLU A 896 -13.46 -12.80 -26.65
N ASP A 897 -13.27 -13.72 -25.69
CA ASP A 897 -14.13 -14.88 -25.44
C ASP A 897 -14.99 -14.74 -24.16
N CYS A 898 -15.13 -13.53 -23.60
CA CYS A 898 -15.88 -13.29 -22.36
C CYS A 898 -17.40 -13.43 -22.55
N GLU A 899 -18.09 -14.16 -21.66
CA GLU A 899 -19.55 -14.07 -21.59
C GLU A 899 -19.99 -12.71 -21.05
N SER A 900 -21.10 -12.16 -21.58
CA SER A 900 -21.67 -10.88 -21.12
C SER A 900 -22.31 -10.92 -19.73
N SER A 901 -22.10 -12.01 -18.98
CA SER A 901 -22.51 -12.28 -17.61
C SER A 901 -21.36 -12.11 -16.61
N TRP A 902 -20.11 -12.13 -17.08
CA TRP A 902 -18.92 -12.12 -16.24
C TRP A 902 -18.49 -10.70 -15.86
N ASN A 903 -17.86 -10.57 -14.69
CA ASN A 903 -17.43 -9.30 -14.13
C ASN A 903 -15.93 -9.27 -13.87
N ALA A 904 -15.29 -8.11 -14.08
CA ALA A 904 -13.85 -7.88 -13.87
C ALA A 904 -13.56 -7.08 -12.59
N HIS A 905 -14.53 -6.28 -12.12
CA HIS A 905 -14.43 -5.53 -10.87
C HIS A 905 -15.64 -5.77 -9.98
N ALA A 906 -15.39 -5.99 -8.69
CA ALA A 906 -16.39 -5.92 -7.64
C ALA A 906 -15.98 -4.85 -6.61
N TRP A 907 -16.94 -4.06 -6.15
CA TRP A 907 -16.73 -3.01 -5.16
C TRP A 907 -17.73 -3.12 -4.01
N TYR A 908 -17.28 -2.78 -2.82
CA TYR A 908 -18.14 -2.28 -1.76
C TYR A 908 -17.46 -1.10 -1.09
N VAL A 909 -18.15 0.04 -1.05
CA VAL A 909 -17.73 1.20 -0.29
C VAL A 909 -18.75 1.43 0.80
N GLY A 910 -18.31 1.58 2.04
CA GLY A 910 -19.21 1.71 3.18
C GLY A 910 -18.51 2.29 4.40
N ALA A 911 -19.30 2.92 5.25
CA ALA A 911 -18.82 3.65 6.40
C ALA A 911 -19.61 3.30 7.66
N ILE A 912 -18.99 3.59 8.80
CA ILE A 912 -19.59 3.83 10.12
C ILE A 912 -19.36 5.32 10.45
N PRO A 913 -19.96 5.91 11.51
CA PRO A 913 -19.74 7.33 11.83
C PRO A 913 -18.25 7.73 11.95
N GLN A 914 -17.44 6.81 12.44
CA GLN A 914 -16.02 7.00 12.77
C GLN A 914 -15.04 6.59 11.65
N LEU A 915 -15.51 5.95 10.56
CA LEU A 915 -14.61 5.39 9.55
C LEU A 915 -15.33 5.10 8.22
N SER A 916 -14.80 5.65 7.12
CA SER A 916 -15.14 5.26 5.75
C SER A 916 -14.10 4.25 5.24
N ILE A 917 -14.55 3.13 4.64
CA ILE A 917 -13.67 2.20 3.92
C ILE A 917 -14.21 1.94 2.52
N ALA A 918 -13.37 2.16 1.51
CA ALA A 918 -13.58 1.64 0.17
C ALA A 918 -12.81 0.32 -0.01
N ALA A 919 -13.46 -0.70 -0.59
CA ALA A 919 -12.84 -1.98 -0.94
C ALA A 919 -13.16 -2.35 -2.40
N TRP A 920 -12.11 -2.55 -3.20
CA TRP A 920 -12.14 -3.05 -4.57
C TRP A 920 -11.62 -4.49 -4.64
N VAL A 921 -12.13 -5.29 -5.57
CA VAL A 921 -11.63 -6.64 -5.92
C VAL A 921 -11.56 -6.76 -7.44
N GLY A 922 -10.45 -7.31 -7.94
CA GLY A 922 -10.21 -7.55 -9.37
C GLY A 922 -9.03 -8.49 -9.62
N ASN A 923 -8.67 -8.64 -10.91
CA ASN A 923 -7.54 -9.45 -11.36
C ASN A 923 -6.22 -8.65 -11.23
N VAL A 924 -5.17 -9.26 -10.68
CA VAL A 924 -3.85 -8.60 -10.45
C VAL A 924 -3.14 -8.18 -11.74
N THR A 925 -3.45 -8.83 -12.87
CA THR A 925 -2.73 -8.67 -14.14
C THR A 925 -3.45 -7.80 -15.16
N SER A 926 -4.79 -7.82 -15.17
CA SER A 926 -5.58 -7.27 -16.28
C SER A 926 -6.93 -6.71 -15.83
N GLU A 927 -7.17 -5.45 -16.18
CA GLU A 927 -8.37 -4.70 -15.78
C GLU A 927 -9.65 -5.07 -16.57
N SER A 928 -9.55 -5.82 -17.67
CA SER A 928 -10.71 -6.28 -18.45
C SER A 928 -11.21 -7.67 -18.06
N ASP A 929 -10.39 -8.46 -17.38
CA ASP A 929 -10.51 -9.92 -17.42
C ASP A 929 -11.27 -10.45 -16.20
N PRO A 930 -12.03 -11.56 -16.38
CA PRO A 930 -13.05 -11.95 -15.43
C PRO A 930 -12.44 -12.44 -14.11
N ILE A 931 -13.07 -12.03 -13.00
CA ILE A 931 -12.89 -12.62 -11.68
C ILE A 931 -13.97 -13.69 -11.43
N ALA A 932 -13.78 -14.53 -10.41
CA ALA A 932 -14.65 -15.66 -10.08
C ALA A 932 -15.08 -15.66 -8.60
N ASP A 933 -16.11 -16.42 -8.28
CA ASP A 933 -16.51 -16.70 -6.89
C ASP A 933 -15.64 -17.85 -6.26
N PRO A 934 -15.83 -18.21 -4.98
CA PRO A 934 -15.04 -19.25 -4.32
C PRO A 934 -15.23 -20.69 -4.85
N ASP A 935 -16.23 -20.94 -5.70
CA ASP A 935 -16.43 -22.22 -6.40
C ASP A 935 -15.91 -22.17 -7.86
N GLY A 936 -15.34 -21.04 -8.29
CA GLY A 936 -14.79 -20.79 -9.63
C GLY A 936 -15.81 -20.24 -10.64
N ASP A 937 -17.01 -19.82 -10.22
CA ASP A 937 -18.04 -19.34 -11.13
C ASP A 937 -17.87 -17.85 -11.48
N ARG A 938 -17.41 -17.58 -12.71
CA ARG A 938 -17.25 -16.22 -13.27
C ARG A 938 -18.58 -15.49 -13.50
N SER A 939 -19.71 -16.19 -13.48
CA SER A 939 -21.06 -15.61 -13.68
C SER A 939 -21.77 -15.19 -12.38
N ASN A 940 -21.21 -15.53 -11.21
CA ASN A 940 -21.81 -15.31 -9.90
C ASN A 940 -21.14 -14.18 -9.08
N VAL A 941 -20.30 -13.35 -9.71
CA VAL A 941 -19.51 -12.32 -9.01
C VAL A 941 -20.22 -10.98 -8.92
N PHE A 942 -20.46 -10.49 -7.70
CA PHE A 942 -21.04 -9.17 -7.44
C PHE A 942 -20.38 -8.47 -6.24
N GLY A 943 -20.48 -7.13 -6.18
CA GLY A 943 -20.05 -6.36 -5.00
C GLY A 943 -20.63 -6.86 -3.67
N SER A 944 -21.84 -7.43 -3.69
CA SER A 944 -22.57 -7.98 -2.53
C SER A 944 -22.06 -9.33 -1.99
N ASN A 945 -21.28 -10.09 -2.78
CA ASN A 945 -20.77 -11.41 -2.40
C ASN A 945 -19.24 -11.58 -2.55
N THR A 946 -18.58 -10.63 -3.21
CA THR A 946 -17.13 -10.68 -3.47
C THR A 946 -16.37 -9.55 -2.77
N ALA A 947 -16.84 -8.30 -2.88
CA ALA A 947 -16.17 -7.16 -2.22
C ALA A 947 -16.72 -6.86 -0.82
N TYR A 948 -18.03 -7.00 -0.57
CA TYR A 948 -18.62 -6.84 0.76
C TYR A 948 -17.97 -7.74 1.83
N PRO A 949 -17.65 -9.03 1.57
CA PRO A 949 -16.93 -9.85 2.55
C PRO A 949 -15.50 -9.37 2.84
N VAL A 950 -14.86 -8.61 1.93
CA VAL A 950 -13.55 -7.99 2.20
C VAL A 950 -13.72 -6.78 3.12
N TRP A 951 -14.63 -5.87 2.78
CA TRP A 951 -14.99 -4.73 3.61
C TRP A 951 -15.43 -5.16 5.01
N PHE A 952 -16.35 -6.12 5.11
CA PHE A 952 -16.92 -6.60 6.37
C PHE A 952 -15.85 -7.20 7.30
N LYS A 953 -15.03 -8.15 6.81
CA LYS A 953 -13.95 -8.77 7.62
C LYS A 953 -12.90 -7.76 8.08
N THR A 954 -12.66 -6.72 7.29
CA THR A 954 -11.67 -5.68 7.61
C THR A 954 -12.23 -4.71 8.64
N MET A 955 -13.46 -4.24 8.46
CA MET A 955 -14.18 -3.40 9.43
C MET A 955 -14.40 -4.14 10.76
N GLU A 956 -14.79 -5.42 10.72
CA GLU A 956 -14.91 -6.28 11.92
C GLU A 956 -13.57 -6.40 12.66
N GLY A 957 -12.47 -6.71 11.95
CA GLY A 957 -11.13 -6.79 12.54
C GLY A 957 -10.62 -5.46 13.12
N ILE A 958 -10.92 -4.33 12.48
CA ILE A 958 -10.61 -2.99 13.01
C ILE A 958 -11.38 -2.74 14.30
N LEU A 959 -12.68 -3.05 14.33
CA LEU A 959 -13.53 -2.83 15.50
C LEU A 959 -13.19 -3.75 16.68
N GLU A 960 -12.75 -4.99 16.41
CA GLU A 960 -12.21 -5.88 17.45
C GLU A 960 -10.85 -5.40 18.01
N ALA A 961 -10.02 -4.74 17.19
CA ALA A 961 -8.68 -4.30 17.59
C ALA A 961 -8.66 -2.92 18.26
N THR A 962 -9.62 -2.03 17.95
CA THR A 962 -9.68 -0.64 18.44
C THR A 962 -10.55 -0.43 19.68
N ASP A 963 -11.48 -1.34 19.98
CA ASP A 963 -12.47 -1.24 21.08
C ASP A 963 -13.30 0.07 21.04
N TRP A 964 -13.55 0.60 19.84
CA TRP A 964 -14.30 1.85 19.65
C TRP A 964 -15.77 1.75 20.08
N ASP A 965 -16.21 2.75 20.86
CA ASP A 965 -17.58 2.92 21.31
C ASP A 965 -18.59 2.98 20.14
N LYS A 966 -19.81 2.47 20.38
CA LYS A 966 -20.85 2.45 19.34
C LYS A 966 -21.50 3.82 19.20
N GLU A 967 -21.14 4.51 18.12
CA GLU A 967 -21.83 5.71 17.65
C GLU A 967 -22.96 5.37 16.68
N SER A 968 -23.90 6.30 16.57
CA SER A 968 -25.12 6.21 15.78
C SER A 968 -25.40 7.52 15.10
N TRP A 969 -25.91 7.43 13.88
CA TRP A 969 -26.38 8.57 13.12
C TRP A 969 -27.78 9.02 13.58
N GLU A 970 -28.10 10.31 13.38
CA GLU A 970 -29.49 10.76 13.39
C GLU A 970 -30.22 10.13 12.20
N GLY A 971 -31.46 9.67 12.40
CA GLY A 971 -32.25 9.02 11.35
C GLY A 971 -32.59 9.97 10.19
N LYS A 972 -33.01 9.38 9.06
CA LYS A 972 -33.40 10.12 7.85
C LYS A 972 -34.34 11.30 8.11
N VAL A 973 -34.18 12.33 7.30
CA VAL A 973 -34.92 13.60 7.35
C VAL A 973 -36.13 13.59 6.43
N GLU A 974 -36.10 12.81 5.34
CA GLU A 974 -37.07 12.86 4.23
C GLU A 974 -37.15 14.26 3.62
N GLY A 975 -36.00 14.72 3.13
CA GLY A 975 -35.85 16.02 2.48
C GLY A 975 -36.53 16.11 1.11
N GLY A 976 -36.47 17.30 0.51
CA GLY A 976 -37.01 17.58 -0.83
C GLY A 976 -38.55 17.47 -0.93
N ASN A 977 -39.03 17.20 -2.14
CA ASN A 977 -40.43 16.96 -2.46
C ASN A 977 -40.58 15.58 -3.07
N LYS A 978 -41.74 14.93 -2.88
CA LYS A 978 -42.09 13.72 -3.64
C LYS A 978 -42.46 14.12 -5.07
N THR A 979 -41.55 13.85 -6.01
CA THR A 979 -41.75 14.10 -7.44
C THR A 979 -41.97 12.79 -8.22
N TRP A 980 -42.23 12.92 -9.51
CA TRP A 980 -42.39 11.82 -10.48
C TRP A 980 -42.12 12.30 -11.92
N TRP A 981 -41.25 13.31 -12.06
CA TRP A 981 -40.98 14.01 -13.33
C TRP A 981 -40.47 13.05 -14.43
N ASP A 982 -39.73 12.01 -14.05
CA ASP A 982 -39.18 11.00 -14.95
C ASP A 982 -40.28 10.08 -15.53
N ILE A 983 -41.37 9.86 -14.77
CA ILE A 983 -42.55 9.14 -15.23
C ILE A 983 -43.39 10.04 -16.17
N GLU A 984 -43.50 11.34 -15.88
CA GLU A 984 -44.14 12.30 -16.80
C GLU A 984 -43.37 12.42 -18.13
N ALA A 985 -42.04 12.49 -18.07
CA ALA A 985 -41.16 12.52 -19.24
C ALA A 985 -41.26 11.24 -20.09
N ALA A 986 -41.42 10.07 -19.45
CA ALA A 986 -41.68 8.79 -20.12
C ALA A 986 -43.09 8.66 -20.74
N GLY A 987 -43.96 9.67 -20.59
CA GLY A 987 -45.30 9.71 -21.17
C GLY A 987 -46.44 9.31 -20.22
N GLY A 988 -46.14 9.13 -18.93
CA GLY A 988 -47.09 8.75 -17.88
C GLY A 988 -46.78 7.39 -17.24
N PRO A 989 -47.47 7.05 -16.13
CA PRO A 989 -47.26 5.81 -15.40
C PRO A 989 -47.82 4.60 -16.15
N ARG A 990 -47.48 3.40 -15.68
CA ARG A 990 -47.99 2.14 -16.24
C ARG A 990 -49.36 1.76 -15.71
N ASN A 991 -50.20 1.26 -16.61
CA ASN A 991 -51.45 0.57 -16.30
C ASN A 991 -51.24 -0.49 -15.20
N GLY A 992 -51.73 -0.20 -13.98
CA GLY A 992 -51.61 -1.10 -12.83
C GLY A 992 -50.20 -1.20 -12.22
N GLY A 993 -49.31 -0.25 -12.52
CA GLY A 993 -47.93 -0.21 -12.04
C GLY A 993 -47.77 0.12 -10.56
N GLU A 994 -46.56 -0.09 -10.04
CA GLU A 994 -46.22 0.12 -8.64
C GLU A 994 -46.36 1.61 -8.25
N PHE A 995 -46.17 2.56 -9.19
CA PHE A 995 -46.46 3.97 -8.98
C PHE A 995 -47.93 4.21 -8.67
N CYS A 996 -48.86 3.74 -9.51
CA CYS A 996 -50.29 3.98 -9.30
C CYS A 996 -50.87 3.17 -8.14
N ALA A 997 -50.28 2.02 -7.80
CA ALA A 997 -50.61 1.30 -6.57
C ALA A 997 -50.24 2.10 -5.31
N ALA A 998 -49.13 2.86 -5.34
CA ALA A 998 -48.67 3.70 -4.23
C ALA A 998 -49.23 5.14 -4.26
N ASN A 999 -49.82 5.59 -5.38
CA ASN A 999 -50.24 6.97 -5.63
C ASN A 999 -51.62 7.04 -6.33
N ALA A 1000 -52.59 6.21 -5.92
CA ALA A 1000 -53.88 6.07 -6.62
C ALA A 1000 -54.66 7.39 -6.81
N ASP A 1001 -54.54 8.35 -5.88
CA ASP A 1001 -55.18 9.68 -5.96
C ASP A 1001 -54.44 10.67 -6.89
N ASN A 1002 -53.36 10.26 -7.57
CA ASN A 1002 -52.59 11.13 -8.48
C ASN A 1002 -53.31 11.30 -9.83
N GLU A 1003 -53.33 12.53 -10.37
CA GLU A 1003 -53.98 12.86 -11.64
C GLU A 1003 -53.46 12.03 -12.84
N LEU A 1004 -52.21 11.56 -12.79
CA LEU A 1004 -51.61 10.69 -13.81
C LEU A 1004 -52.19 9.25 -13.83
N CYS A 1005 -52.80 8.80 -12.73
CA CYS A 1005 -53.39 7.46 -12.61
C CYS A 1005 -54.88 7.41 -13.00
N ALA A 1006 -55.51 8.58 -13.21
CA ALA A 1006 -56.89 8.68 -13.65
C ALA A 1006 -57.08 8.05 -15.05
N GLY A 1007 -58.08 7.19 -15.21
CA GLY A 1007 -58.31 6.42 -16.44
C GLY A 1007 -57.59 5.06 -16.50
N GLN A 1008 -56.52 4.84 -15.71
CA GLN A 1008 -55.89 3.52 -15.60
C GLN A 1008 -56.60 2.63 -14.57
N GLN A 1009 -57.09 3.24 -13.49
CA GLN A 1009 -57.97 2.58 -12.54
C GLN A 1009 -59.25 2.08 -13.24
N ASP A 1010 -59.82 2.87 -14.16
CA ASP A 1010 -60.97 2.46 -14.97
C ASP A 1010 -60.67 1.27 -15.91
N GLU A 1011 -59.45 1.14 -16.45
CA GLU A 1011 -59.06 -0.03 -17.24
C GLU A 1011 -58.86 -1.29 -16.39
N GLN A 1012 -58.33 -1.15 -15.16
CA GLN A 1012 -58.16 -2.27 -14.23
C GLN A 1012 -59.50 -2.71 -13.62
N ASP A 1013 -60.35 -1.78 -13.18
CA ASP A 1013 -61.69 -2.07 -12.65
C ASP A 1013 -62.60 -2.66 -13.74
N LYS A 1014 -62.47 -2.19 -15.00
CA LYS A 1014 -63.07 -2.84 -16.18
C LYS A 1014 -62.55 -4.26 -16.38
N LYS A 1015 -61.23 -4.48 -16.27
CA LYS A 1015 -60.64 -5.80 -16.45
C LYS A 1015 -61.12 -6.78 -15.37
N ASP A 1016 -61.10 -6.38 -14.11
CA ASP A 1016 -61.58 -7.21 -13.00
C ASP A 1016 -63.11 -7.41 -13.06
N CYS A 1017 -63.86 -6.46 -13.64
CA CYS A 1017 -65.26 -6.65 -13.99
C CYS A 1017 -65.45 -7.72 -15.08
N GLU A 1018 -64.74 -7.62 -16.20
CA GLU A 1018 -64.83 -8.54 -17.34
C GLU A 1018 -64.36 -9.96 -16.96
N ASP A 1019 -63.26 -10.09 -16.20
CA ASP A 1019 -62.78 -11.38 -15.64
C ASP A 1019 -63.73 -11.92 -14.55
N GLY A 1020 -64.40 -11.05 -13.82
CA GLY A 1020 -65.53 -11.37 -12.92
C GLY A 1020 -66.83 -11.75 -13.65
N GLY A 1021 -66.85 -11.65 -14.99
CA GLY A 1021 -67.99 -11.96 -15.84
C GLY A 1021 -69.05 -10.85 -15.95
N GLY A 1022 -68.83 -9.70 -15.32
CA GLY A 1022 -69.68 -8.51 -15.44
C GLY A 1022 -69.51 -7.79 -16.79
N THR A 1023 -70.12 -6.62 -16.92
CA THR A 1023 -69.98 -5.74 -18.09
C THR A 1023 -69.70 -4.31 -17.62
N TRP A 1024 -68.66 -3.68 -18.17
CA TRP A 1024 -68.30 -2.31 -17.84
C TRP A 1024 -69.14 -1.30 -18.62
N ASP A 1025 -69.79 -0.35 -17.94
CA ASP A 1025 -70.66 0.67 -18.58
C ASP A 1025 -69.89 1.92 -19.07
N GLY A 1026 -68.65 2.11 -18.59
CA GLY A 1026 -67.82 3.29 -18.82
C GLY A 1026 -67.40 4.02 -17.54
N GLU A 1027 -68.09 3.80 -16.41
CA GLU A 1027 -67.71 4.27 -15.07
C GLU A 1027 -67.72 3.15 -14.01
N LYS A 1028 -68.45 2.05 -14.22
CA LYS A 1028 -68.78 1.04 -13.20
C LYS A 1028 -68.96 -0.35 -13.79
N CYS A 1029 -68.77 -1.36 -12.94
CA CYS A 1029 -69.09 -2.75 -13.25
C CYS A 1029 -70.57 -3.06 -13.03
N GLU A 1030 -71.31 -3.39 -14.10
CA GLU A 1030 -72.61 -4.04 -14.00
C GLU A 1030 -72.42 -5.55 -13.84
N ALA A 1031 -72.81 -6.09 -12.68
CA ALA A 1031 -72.86 -7.54 -12.46
C ALA A 1031 -73.93 -8.19 -13.37
N LEU A 1032 -73.71 -9.44 -13.79
CA LEU A 1032 -74.67 -10.18 -14.60
C LEU A 1032 -76.06 -10.22 -13.96
N PRO A 1033 -77.14 -9.98 -14.72
CA PRO A 1033 -78.47 -10.36 -14.25
C PRO A 1033 -78.53 -11.89 -14.12
N GLU A 1034 -78.90 -12.39 -12.94
CA GLU A 1034 -79.31 -13.78 -12.80
C GLU A 1034 -80.53 -14.07 -13.72
N ASP A 1035 -80.67 -15.33 -14.14
CA ASP A 1035 -81.67 -15.88 -15.08
C ASP A 1035 -81.46 -15.61 -16.60
N GLY A 1036 -80.82 -16.57 -17.32
CA GLY A 1036 -80.50 -16.44 -18.77
C GLY A 1036 -80.34 -17.73 -19.60
N VAL A 1037 -81.12 -18.79 -19.34
CA VAL A 1037 -80.97 -20.14 -19.98
C VAL A 1037 -81.21 -20.16 -21.50
N THR A 1038 -80.32 -20.80 -22.30
CA THR A 1038 -80.63 -21.58 -23.55
C THR A 1038 -79.39 -22.37 -24.05
N PRO A 1039 -79.46 -23.37 -24.99
CA PRO A 1039 -79.17 -24.74 -24.55
C PRO A 1039 -78.19 -25.60 -25.38
N THR A 1040 -77.67 -26.64 -24.72
CA THR A 1040 -77.20 -27.97 -25.20
C THR A 1040 -76.89 -28.21 -26.69
N GLU A 1041 -75.68 -28.71 -26.97
CA GLU A 1041 -75.49 -29.98 -27.72
C GLU A 1041 -74.49 -30.88 -26.97
N ASP A 1042 -74.70 -32.20 -27.03
CA ASP A 1042 -73.92 -33.29 -26.42
C ASP A 1042 -73.74 -34.38 -27.51
N PRO A 1043 -72.55 -35.00 -27.65
CA PRO A 1043 -72.42 -36.36 -27.11
C PRO A 1043 -70.99 -36.73 -26.62
N THR A 1044 -70.86 -37.47 -25.50
CA THR A 1044 -70.63 -38.94 -25.55
C THR A 1044 -70.37 -39.68 -24.20
N SER A 1045 -71.16 -40.74 -24.01
CA SER A 1045 -70.84 -42.05 -23.41
C SER A 1045 -70.41 -42.23 -21.93
N ASP A 1046 -71.43 -42.65 -21.16
CA ASP A 1046 -71.49 -43.87 -20.33
C ASP A 1046 -70.80 -43.98 -18.94
N PRO A 1047 -71.33 -44.85 -18.03
CA PRO A 1047 -71.32 -44.57 -16.59
C PRO A 1047 -70.92 -45.74 -15.68
N THR A 1048 -70.92 -45.51 -14.35
CA THR A 1048 -71.55 -46.42 -13.36
C THR A 1048 -71.84 -45.70 -12.02
N ASP A 1049 -72.94 -46.13 -11.38
CA ASP A 1049 -73.20 -46.35 -9.93
C ASP A 1049 -72.41 -45.53 -8.87
N GLY A 1050 -73.03 -44.86 -7.87
CA GLY A 1050 -74.44 -44.66 -7.54
C GLY A 1050 -74.89 -45.29 -6.21
N GLU A 1051 -75.09 -44.48 -5.15
CA GLU A 1051 -75.91 -44.85 -3.99
C GLU A 1051 -76.53 -43.62 -3.29
N SER A 1052 -77.66 -43.81 -2.59
CA SER A 1052 -78.49 -42.79 -1.90
C SER A 1052 -78.68 -43.24 -0.43
N THR A 1053 -79.31 -42.56 0.55
CA THR A 1053 -80.32 -41.49 0.69
C THR A 1053 -80.02 -40.72 2.01
N GLY A 1054 -80.44 -39.47 2.23
CA GLY A 1054 -81.72 -39.08 2.87
C GLY A 1054 -81.67 -39.15 4.42
N GLU A 1055 -82.46 -38.46 5.25
CA GLU A 1055 -83.47 -37.36 5.16
C GLU A 1055 -83.25 -36.48 6.43
N GLU A 1056 -83.97 -35.43 6.88
CA GLU A 1056 -85.32 -34.87 6.64
C GLU A 1056 -85.23 -33.33 6.39
N ASN A 1057 -86.24 -32.51 6.76
CA ASN A 1057 -86.30 -31.06 6.46
C ASN A 1057 -87.22 -30.24 7.40
N CYS A 1058 -86.94 -28.93 7.55
CA CYS A 1058 -87.83 -27.78 7.88
C CYS A 1058 -89.07 -27.82 8.82
N GLY A 1059 -89.24 -26.76 9.63
CA GLY A 1059 -90.55 -26.23 10.11
C GLY A 1059 -90.68 -25.99 11.64
N THR A 1060 -91.37 -24.97 12.18
CA THR A 1060 -92.32 -23.97 11.62
C THR A 1060 -92.41 -22.66 12.47
N TRP A 1061 -93.06 -21.62 11.91
CA TRP A 1061 -93.36 -20.25 12.43
C TRP A 1061 -94.66 -20.21 13.33
N PRO A 1062 -95.35 -19.08 13.72
CA PRO A 1062 -95.24 -17.61 13.39
C PRO A 1062 -95.58 -16.54 14.50
N LEU A 1063 -95.65 -15.24 14.09
CA LEU A 1063 -96.36 -14.05 14.67
C LEU A 1063 -95.59 -13.11 15.68
N PRO A 1064 -96.00 -11.83 15.93
CA PRO A 1064 -95.64 -10.68 15.06
C PRO A 1064 -95.38 -9.29 15.75
N ASP A 1065 -95.02 -8.29 14.92
CA ASP A 1065 -95.27 -6.81 14.97
C ASP A 1065 -94.90 -5.88 16.18
N CYS A 1066 -93.97 -4.96 15.86
CA CYS A 1066 -93.99 -3.48 16.05
C CYS A 1066 -93.55 -2.73 17.34
N GLU A 1067 -92.93 -1.56 17.06
CA GLU A 1067 -92.62 -0.35 17.85
C GLU A 1067 -91.46 -0.32 18.90
N GLU A 1068 -90.85 0.87 19.03
CA GLU A 1068 -89.69 1.23 19.89
C GLU A 1068 -90.11 1.41 21.38
N PRO A 1069 -89.16 1.52 22.35
CA PRO A 1069 -88.67 2.88 22.70
C PRO A 1069 -87.27 3.01 23.38
N THR A 1070 -86.68 4.21 23.23
CA THR A 1070 -85.87 5.00 24.23
C THR A 1070 -84.66 4.42 25.00
N THR A 1071 -83.64 5.29 25.11
CA THR A 1071 -82.48 5.34 26.05
C THR A 1071 -82.89 5.68 27.51
N PRO A 1072 -82.00 5.96 28.51
CA PRO A 1072 -80.52 5.97 28.57
C PRO A 1072 -79.89 5.32 29.85
N GLU A 1073 -78.54 5.29 29.96
CA GLU A 1073 -77.74 6.06 30.95
C GLU A 1073 -76.21 5.78 30.89
N GLU A 1074 -75.42 6.85 31.08
CA GLU A 1074 -74.03 7.00 31.59
C GLU A 1074 -72.93 5.92 31.32
N SER A 1075 -71.67 6.25 30.99
CA SER A 1075 -70.92 7.51 30.75
C SER A 1075 -69.55 7.15 30.06
N THR A 1076 -68.49 7.96 29.84
CA THR A 1076 -68.03 9.27 30.38
C THR A 1076 -67.04 9.97 29.39
N THR A 1077 -67.17 11.30 29.24
CA THR A 1077 -66.15 12.40 29.12
C THR A 1077 -64.71 12.17 28.60
N THR A 1078 -64.03 13.10 27.86
CA THR A 1078 -64.36 14.37 27.13
C THR A 1078 -63.16 14.76 26.23
N SER A 1079 -63.32 15.69 25.28
CA SER A 1079 -62.38 16.12 24.24
C SER A 1079 -61.78 17.55 24.39
N GLN A 1080 -60.83 17.90 23.50
CA GLN A 1080 -60.46 19.25 22.96
C GLN A 1080 -59.53 20.22 23.74
N ASP A 1081 -58.45 20.64 23.04
CA ASP A 1081 -57.96 22.01 22.68
C ASP A 1081 -58.57 23.31 23.28
N PRO A 1082 -57.95 24.51 23.14
CA PRO A 1082 -56.58 24.84 22.65
C PRO A 1082 -55.79 25.94 23.43
N GLY A 1083 -54.45 25.95 23.25
CA GLY A 1083 -53.56 27.16 23.15
C GLY A 1083 -53.35 28.13 24.34
N GLY A 1084 -52.14 28.74 24.43
CA GLY A 1084 -51.96 30.03 25.15
C GLY A 1084 -50.70 30.32 25.99
N ASN A 1085 -49.50 30.34 25.38
CA ASN A 1085 -48.33 31.21 25.67
C ASN A 1085 -47.99 31.66 27.13
N GLY A 1086 -46.78 31.35 27.63
CA GLY A 1086 -46.20 31.98 28.85
C GLY A 1086 -44.75 31.60 29.21
N ASN A 1087 -43.86 32.60 29.29
CA ASN A 1087 -42.42 32.49 29.64
C ASN A 1087 -42.10 31.78 30.98
N GLY A 1088 -40.95 31.11 31.06
CA GLY A 1088 -40.27 30.82 32.33
C GLY A 1088 -38.96 30.02 32.20
N ASN A 1089 -37.82 30.65 32.52
CA ASN A 1089 -36.45 30.10 32.47
C ASN A 1089 -36.28 28.63 32.92
N GLY A 1090 -35.39 27.93 32.21
CA GLY A 1090 -34.74 26.68 32.63
C GLY A 1090 -33.40 26.55 31.93
#